data_AF-A0A847DW90-F1
#
_entry.id   AF-A0A847DW90-F1
#
_cell.length_a   1.000
_cell.length_b   1.000
_cell.length_c   1.000
_cell.angle_alpha   90.00
_cell.angle_beta   90.00
_cell.angle_gamma   90.00
#
_symmetry.space_group_name_H-M   'P 1'
#
loop_
_entity.id
_entity.type
_entity.pdbx_description
1 polymer ?
#
loop_
_entity_poly.entity_id
_entity_poly.type
_entity_poly.pdbx_seq_one_letter_code
_entity_poly.pdbx_strand_id
1 'polypeptide(L)'
;MLNAIVHLGTAFLLALTVAACGGGGGDGGPPAPPDTGANVKDAIAAAARDPANDTSANSAAPFTVLQNAGVPAVVVAGPPSVNFTVFSDGAVLPTLELANVSFVIAKLVPGQNGEIDQWVNYVYRIETPAAGAPGSGPGGTPALASAKQATSDPKTAATLVFNEDGYYTYTFTTDITDPTKTQGVVFEPDRTHRIAIQLSYLNAAGERILVNPGFDFTIDGNGHSVPVTDPAQTRKMVDSSSCNGCHDKLSLHGGGRVDTQFCVMCHNPGTTDANSGHPVTLMTMVHKIHAGRLLKSRFDAGLGGELYRIWGFNDTEFDFSEIGFPQDLRNCSKCHSGDNPLTPQGDNWKTRSSKEACLTCHANLPGSDWDTRHLAFAQELVTDPALTADGIQAKDLSNAQCQNCHRPGSAIAPERVHWNQNEENGARYKMNIESAAYDSAARSVRVKYFLSDPTNGDAAYDLVTPDCTGPAERPCGANTRFGNLQLRVAYQNLVGQPTGVTEFTAYNNGGNNVFAWAHNGVNDGNDHYTVDIAIPPDSEFAVAAGTARVVTIGQVKEPLLEVKWATDPRPEATPLTLINTVVQNTFQEFAISGPLNPRRKIVATEKCNVCHGALGTTSGSNTLANAFHGGARNIVEACVVCHDPGRVSSTVMTNGLALNESYQFKRMIHGIHGNGTREPGTNPPTARFPFTHGNRVVAEFDLTGVQLTPGYRLDNLTPVPAGTLLTDALNGGPNAVNFAAEVHWPGMIGVNCNACHVDNSYKVDRGPIGAVVSKLNDPADGTSGNRADPKSWLVITPKAATCTACHDSGKAIGHVASFGGAGFGNLTQVESWNTIEICADCHSSGGIKPVDAVHGQR
;
A
#
# COMPACT_ATOMS: atom_id res chain seq x y z
N MET A 1 42.93 54.94 -16.00
CA MET A 1 43.58 55.08 -17.33
C MET A 1 42.80 54.19 -18.29
N LEU A 2 41.74 54.71 -18.91
CA LEU A 2 41.69 55.24 -20.28
C LEU A 2 42.06 54.22 -21.40
N ASN A 3 41.04 53.88 -22.20
CA ASN A 3 41.00 53.64 -23.67
C ASN A 3 41.72 52.39 -24.24
N ALA A 4 41.25 51.66 -25.28
CA ALA A 4 40.10 51.70 -26.21
C ALA A 4 39.97 50.29 -26.88
N ILE A 5 38.78 49.69 -27.10
CA ILE A 5 37.89 49.68 -28.31
C ILE A 5 38.69 49.45 -29.63
N VAL A 6 38.45 48.42 -30.49
CA VAL A 6 37.35 48.29 -31.50
C VAL A 6 37.34 46.89 -32.21
N HIS A 7 36.18 46.21 -32.12
CA HIS A 7 35.33 45.48 -33.11
C HIS A 7 35.89 44.42 -34.12
N LEU A 8 35.16 43.47 -34.74
CA LEU A 8 33.74 43.07 -34.96
C LEU A 8 33.72 41.50 -34.98
N GLY A 9 32.65 40.70 -34.89
CA GLY A 9 31.20 40.88 -34.98
C GLY A 9 30.51 39.50 -35.10
N THR A 10 29.17 39.52 -35.03
CA THR A 10 28.19 38.44 -35.32
C THR A 10 28.15 37.22 -34.40
N ALA A 11 27.34 37.31 -33.33
CA ALA A 11 26.71 36.15 -32.69
C ALA A 11 25.20 36.23 -32.92
N PHE A 12 24.71 35.29 -33.74
CA PHE A 12 23.30 34.99 -33.97
C PHE A 12 22.83 34.13 -32.79
N LEU A 13 22.14 34.72 -31.81
CA LEU A 13 21.44 33.95 -30.77
C LEU A 13 20.06 33.57 -31.30
N LEU A 14 19.87 32.27 -31.53
CA LEU A 14 18.57 31.68 -31.81
C LEU A 14 17.79 31.56 -30.49
N ALA A 15 16.57 32.09 -30.50
CA ALA A 15 15.66 32.13 -29.37
C ALA A 15 15.23 30.73 -28.90
N LEU A 16 15.32 30.47 -27.59
CA LEU A 16 14.40 29.56 -26.90
C LEU A 16 13.34 30.41 -26.20
N THR A 17 12.10 30.22 -26.61
CA THR A 17 10.90 30.83 -26.04
C THR A 17 10.61 30.25 -24.66
N VAL A 18 10.87 31.01 -23.61
CA VAL A 18 10.15 30.91 -22.34
C VAL A 18 9.08 31.99 -22.37
N ALA A 19 7.82 31.59 -22.54
CA ALA A 19 6.69 32.49 -22.37
C ALA A 19 6.49 32.76 -20.87
N ALA A 20 7.20 33.77 -20.37
CA ALA A 20 6.82 34.48 -19.16
C ALA A 20 5.70 35.47 -19.51
N CYS A 21 4.51 35.28 -18.97
CA CYS A 21 3.49 36.32 -18.93
C CYS A 21 3.50 36.95 -17.53
N GLY A 22 4.16 38.10 -17.42
CA GLY A 22 3.92 39.08 -16.37
C GLY A 22 3.18 40.28 -16.98
N GLY A 23 2.11 40.72 -16.32
CA GLY A 23 1.33 41.93 -16.63
C GLY A 23 -0.17 41.67 -16.54
N GLY A 24 -0.96 42.28 -15.65
CA GLY A 24 -0.67 43.39 -14.76
C GLY A 24 -1.67 43.46 -13.60
N GLY A 25 -1.33 44.28 -12.62
CA GLY A 25 -2.18 44.59 -11.47
C GLY A 25 -3.50 45.21 -11.91
N GLY A 26 -4.59 44.66 -11.38
CA GLY A 26 -5.90 45.27 -11.34
C GLY A 26 -6.26 45.50 -9.88
N ASP A 27 -6.70 46.71 -9.57
CA ASP A 27 -6.97 47.22 -8.24
C ASP A 27 -7.95 46.35 -7.42
N GLY A 28 -7.66 46.22 -6.13
CA GLY A 28 -8.53 45.62 -5.13
C GLY A 28 -9.77 46.45 -4.86
N GLY A 29 -10.71 46.45 -5.80
CA GLY A 29 -12.09 46.82 -5.53
C GLY A 29 -12.77 45.74 -4.67
N PRO A 30 -13.76 46.10 -3.83
CA PRO A 30 -14.60 45.11 -3.17
C PRO A 30 -15.22 44.18 -4.24
N PRO A 31 -15.45 42.89 -3.93
CA PRO A 31 -16.10 41.99 -4.88
C PRO A 31 -17.37 42.66 -5.39
N ALA A 32 -17.54 42.67 -6.72
CA ALA A 32 -18.76 43.15 -7.33
C ALA A 32 -19.96 42.44 -6.68
N PRO A 33 -21.06 43.15 -6.36
CA PRO A 33 -22.26 42.51 -5.84
C PRO A 33 -22.66 41.35 -6.77
N PRO A 34 -23.20 40.23 -6.24
CA PRO A 34 -23.70 39.17 -7.10
C PRO A 34 -24.71 39.78 -8.08
N ASP A 35 -24.60 39.39 -9.35
CA ASP A 35 -25.55 39.77 -10.38
C ASP A 35 -26.91 39.19 -9.96
N THR A 36 -27.78 40.01 -9.36
CA THR A 36 -29.08 39.62 -8.79
C THR A 36 -30.12 39.28 -9.87
N GLY A 37 -29.69 38.83 -11.04
CA GLY A 37 -30.52 38.69 -12.23
C GLY A 37 -30.51 37.31 -12.90
N ALA A 38 -29.57 36.41 -12.58
CA ALA A 38 -29.66 35.04 -13.06
C ALA A 38 -30.71 34.29 -12.24
N ASN A 39 -31.75 33.76 -12.91
CA ASN A 39 -32.66 32.83 -12.23
C ASN A 39 -31.85 31.58 -11.79
N VAL A 40 -32.31 30.91 -10.73
CA VAL A 40 -31.63 29.73 -10.13
C VAL A 40 -31.28 28.68 -11.19
N LYS A 41 -32.17 28.48 -12.15
CA LYS A 41 -32.02 27.56 -13.27
C LYS A 41 -30.81 27.88 -14.16
N ASP A 42 -30.61 29.13 -14.52
CA ASP A 42 -29.50 29.58 -15.36
C ASP A 42 -28.16 29.41 -14.63
N ALA A 43 -28.12 29.68 -13.33
CA ALA A 43 -26.94 29.48 -12.49
C ALA A 43 -26.54 27.99 -12.41
N ILE A 44 -27.51 27.10 -12.17
CA ILE A 44 -27.26 25.65 -12.13
C ILE A 44 -26.84 25.14 -13.52
N ALA A 45 -27.51 25.58 -14.59
CA ALA A 45 -27.17 25.17 -15.94
C ALA A 45 -25.77 25.62 -16.36
N ALA A 46 -25.32 26.79 -15.92
CA ALA A 46 -23.95 27.26 -16.12
C ALA A 46 -22.94 26.39 -15.33
N ALA A 47 -23.23 26.10 -14.05
CA ALA A 47 -22.39 25.27 -13.21
C ALA A 47 -22.25 23.83 -13.73
N ALA A 48 -23.30 23.27 -14.33
CA ALA A 48 -23.29 21.94 -14.93
C ALA A 48 -22.29 21.81 -16.09
N ARG A 49 -22.01 22.90 -16.80
CA ARG A 49 -21.05 22.92 -17.92
C ARG A 49 -19.59 23.00 -17.45
N ASP A 50 -19.35 23.29 -16.18
CA ASP A 50 -18.02 23.30 -15.59
C ASP A 50 -17.65 21.89 -15.10
N PRO A 51 -16.68 21.21 -15.73
CA PRO A 51 -16.25 19.88 -15.31
C PRO A 51 -15.72 19.83 -13.87
N ALA A 52 -15.31 20.96 -13.29
CA ALA A 52 -14.88 21.03 -11.89
C ALA A 52 -16.03 20.78 -10.89
N ASN A 53 -17.28 20.82 -11.34
CA ASN A 53 -18.45 20.46 -10.53
C ASN A 53 -18.89 19.00 -10.73
N ASP A 54 -18.47 18.35 -11.81
CA ASP A 54 -18.71 16.92 -12.12
C ASP A 54 -17.47 16.08 -11.80
N THR A 55 -17.04 16.13 -10.53
CA THR A 55 -15.87 15.38 -10.05
C THR A 55 -15.99 15.05 -8.57
N SER A 56 -15.47 13.89 -8.17
CA SER A 56 -15.39 13.51 -6.75
C SER A 56 -14.44 14.39 -5.94
N ALA A 57 -13.51 15.11 -6.60
CA ALA A 57 -12.61 16.04 -5.91
C ALA A 57 -13.33 17.28 -5.36
N ASN A 58 -14.48 17.63 -5.93
CA ASN A 58 -15.32 18.74 -5.50
C ASN A 58 -16.66 18.23 -4.97
N SER A 59 -16.61 17.44 -3.89
CA SER A 59 -17.78 16.77 -3.33
C SER A 59 -18.86 17.72 -2.78
N ALA A 60 -18.55 19.01 -2.60
CA ALA A 60 -19.50 20.02 -2.13
C ALA A 60 -20.28 20.74 -3.24
N ALA A 61 -19.84 20.66 -4.51
CA ALA A 61 -20.46 21.36 -5.63
C ALA A 61 -21.98 21.12 -5.77
N PRO A 62 -22.52 19.90 -5.56
CA PRO A 62 -23.96 19.64 -5.54
C PRO A 62 -24.79 20.55 -4.62
N PHE A 63 -24.17 21.13 -3.60
CA PHE A 63 -24.81 21.95 -2.58
C PHE A 63 -24.43 23.43 -2.70
N THR A 64 -23.14 23.72 -2.86
CA THR A 64 -22.62 25.10 -2.86
C THR A 64 -23.14 25.90 -4.05
N VAL A 65 -23.35 25.27 -5.21
CA VAL A 65 -23.97 25.93 -6.37
C VAL A 65 -25.37 26.45 -6.03
N LEU A 66 -26.18 25.66 -5.34
CA LEU A 66 -27.53 26.06 -4.93
C LEU A 66 -27.49 27.16 -3.87
N GLN A 67 -26.62 27.00 -2.87
CA GLN A 67 -26.46 27.98 -1.81
C GLN A 67 -26.07 29.35 -2.39
N ASN A 68 -25.15 29.39 -3.35
CA ASN A 68 -24.71 30.62 -4.02
C ASN A 68 -25.81 31.22 -4.90
N ALA A 69 -26.71 30.40 -5.44
CA ALA A 69 -27.89 30.83 -6.20
C ALA A 69 -29.06 31.28 -5.29
N GLY A 70 -28.89 31.31 -3.96
CA GLY A 70 -29.90 31.74 -3.00
C GLY A 70 -30.89 30.66 -2.56
N VAL A 71 -30.65 29.38 -2.91
CA VAL A 71 -31.42 28.24 -2.44
C VAL A 71 -30.64 27.56 -1.30
N PRO A 72 -31.11 27.60 -0.04
CA PRO A 72 -30.42 26.94 1.07
C PRO A 72 -30.24 25.45 0.78
N ALA A 73 -29.02 24.94 0.92
CA ALA A 73 -28.73 23.54 0.70
C ALA A 73 -29.43 22.63 1.72
N VAL A 74 -29.63 23.11 2.96
CA VAL A 74 -30.41 22.44 4.00
C VAL A 74 -31.35 23.44 4.68
N VAL A 75 -32.58 23.02 4.93
CA VAL A 75 -33.58 23.74 5.73
C VAL A 75 -34.04 22.84 6.87
N VAL A 76 -33.95 23.33 8.11
CA VAL A 76 -34.36 22.62 9.33
C VAL A 76 -35.50 23.39 9.99
N ALA A 77 -36.72 22.89 9.81
CA ALA A 77 -37.95 23.39 10.43
C ALA A 77 -38.81 22.21 10.92
N GLY A 78 -38.16 21.26 11.61
CA GLY A 78 -38.63 19.89 11.84
C GLY A 78 -37.76 18.90 11.06
N PRO A 79 -38.33 17.92 10.36
CA PRO A 79 -37.56 17.06 9.45
C PRO A 79 -36.78 17.88 8.41
N PRO A 80 -35.45 17.70 8.31
CA PRO A 80 -34.63 18.45 7.36
C PRO A 80 -35.08 18.28 5.91
N SER A 81 -35.07 19.36 5.14
CA SER A 81 -35.15 19.34 3.68
C SER A 81 -33.80 19.67 3.08
N VAL A 82 -33.31 18.83 2.16
CA VAL A 82 -31.98 18.92 1.55
C VAL A 82 -32.13 19.20 0.07
N ASN A 83 -31.61 20.33 -0.38
CA ASN A 83 -31.57 20.71 -1.79
C ASN A 83 -30.19 20.37 -2.37
N PHE A 84 -30.16 19.64 -3.47
CA PHE A 84 -28.91 19.26 -4.15
C PHE A 84 -29.13 19.10 -5.66
N THR A 85 -28.08 19.27 -6.45
CA THR A 85 -28.10 18.98 -7.89
C THR A 85 -27.11 17.87 -8.22
N VAL A 86 -27.32 17.20 -9.35
CA VAL A 86 -26.43 16.14 -9.84
C VAL A 86 -25.95 16.56 -11.21
N PHE A 87 -24.63 16.76 -11.32
CA PHE A 87 -23.98 17.08 -12.58
C PHE A 87 -23.48 15.78 -13.22
N SER A 88 -23.66 15.66 -14.53
CA SER A 88 -23.13 14.58 -15.34
C SER A 88 -22.97 15.06 -16.77
N ASP A 89 -21.79 14.86 -17.35
CA ASP A 89 -21.54 15.04 -18.79
C ASP A 89 -21.91 16.46 -19.29
N GLY A 90 -21.63 17.48 -18.48
CA GLY A 90 -21.90 18.88 -18.84
C GLY A 90 -23.34 19.35 -18.62
N ALA A 91 -24.19 18.53 -17.98
CA ALA A 91 -25.61 18.79 -17.76
C ALA A 91 -26.08 18.39 -16.35
N VAL A 92 -27.28 18.84 -15.99
CA VAL A 92 -27.99 18.33 -14.80
C VAL A 92 -28.62 16.98 -15.15
N LEU A 93 -28.51 16.00 -14.26
CA LEU A 93 -29.17 14.70 -14.37
C LEU A 93 -30.58 14.76 -13.75
N PRO A 94 -31.68 14.66 -14.53
CA PRO A 94 -33.05 14.78 -14.02
C PRO A 94 -33.73 13.43 -13.73
N THR A 95 -33.02 12.30 -13.91
CA THR A 95 -33.59 10.95 -13.88
C THR A 95 -33.25 10.15 -12.62
N LEU A 96 -32.95 10.82 -11.51
CA LEU A 96 -32.60 10.18 -10.26
C LEU A 96 -33.81 9.56 -9.57
N GLU A 97 -33.73 8.27 -9.26
CA GLU A 97 -34.73 7.55 -8.48
C GLU A 97 -34.35 7.53 -6.99
N LEU A 98 -35.34 7.41 -6.10
CA LEU A 98 -35.12 7.34 -4.65
C LEU A 98 -34.19 6.16 -4.24
N ALA A 99 -34.23 5.05 -4.98
CA ALA A 99 -33.36 3.90 -4.75
C ALA A 99 -31.87 4.26 -4.89
N ASN A 100 -31.55 5.29 -5.68
CA ASN A 100 -30.19 5.70 -6.04
C ASN A 100 -29.53 6.66 -5.05
N VAL A 101 -30.26 7.14 -4.04
CA VAL A 101 -29.78 8.14 -3.07
C VAL A 101 -30.07 7.77 -1.64
N SER A 102 -29.07 7.77 -0.76
CA SER A 102 -29.27 7.67 0.70
C SER A 102 -28.62 8.85 1.40
N PHE A 103 -29.31 9.45 2.37
CA PHE A 103 -28.85 10.67 3.05
C PHE A 103 -28.42 10.38 4.48
N VAL A 104 -27.34 11.02 4.92
CA VAL A 104 -26.82 10.92 6.28
C VAL A 104 -26.54 12.32 6.80
N ILE A 105 -26.97 12.61 8.03
CA ILE A 105 -26.73 13.89 8.69
C ILE A 105 -26.15 13.67 10.09
N ALA A 106 -25.11 14.43 10.44
CA ALA A 106 -24.45 14.38 11.74
C ALA A 106 -24.01 15.79 12.15
N LYS A 107 -23.85 15.99 13.46
CA LYS A 107 -23.19 17.19 14.01
C LYS A 107 -21.76 16.88 14.44
N LEU A 108 -20.91 17.89 14.40
CA LEU A 108 -19.57 17.86 14.98
C LEU A 108 -19.66 18.36 16.42
N VAL A 109 -19.31 17.48 17.36
CA VAL A 109 -19.20 17.80 18.78
C VAL A 109 -17.73 18.04 19.08
N PRO A 110 -17.32 19.28 19.46
CA PRO A 110 -15.94 19.55 19.84
C PRO A 110 -15.53 18.77 21.09
N GLY A 111 -14.30 18.29 21.09
CA GLY A 111 -13.71 17.61 22.24
C GLY A 111 -13.51 18.55 23.42
N GLN A 112 -13.80 18.08 24.64
CA GLN A 112 -13.54 18.79 25.89
C GLN A 112 -12.74 17.89 26.83
N ASN A 113 -11.98 18.47 27.77
CA ASN A 113 -11.20 17.70 28.77
C ASN A 113 -10.29 16.62 28.15
N GLY A 114 -9.58 16.99 27.08
CA GLY A 114 -8.68 16.09 26.36
C GLY A 114 -9.36 15.15 25.37
N GLU A 115 -10.70 15.07 25.35
CA GLU A 115 -11.41 14.33 24.32
C GLU A 115 -11.15 14.91 22.92
N ILE A 116 -11.27 14.07 21.91
CA ILE A 116 -11.17 14.46 20.50
C ILE A 116 -12.53 14.96 19.99
N ASP A 117 -12.54 15.77 18.93
CA ASP A 117 -13.79 16.13 18.25
C ASP A 117 -14.43 14.89 17.62
N GLN A 118 -15.75 14.79 17.66
CA GLN A 118 -16.50 13.61 17.23
C GLN A 118 -17.68 14.01 16.34
N TRP A 119 -17.81 13.33 15.21
CA TRP A 119 -19.08 13.34 14.48
C TRP A 119 -20.10 12.52 15.29
N VAL A 120 -21.34 13.00 15.37
CA VAL A 120 -22.45 12.30 16.03
C VAL A 120 -23.64 12.32 15.09
N ASN A 121 -24.01 11.15 14.57
CA ASN A 121 -25.13 10.99 13.65
C ASN A 121 -26.46 11.27 14.37
N TYR A 122 -27.48 11.72 13.65
CA TYR A 122 -28.84 11.87 14.18
C TYR A 122 -29.69 10.60 14.02
N VAL A 123 -29.35 9.73 13.08
CA VAL A 123 -30.10 8.54 12.71
C VAL A 123 -29.34 7.28 13.10
N TYR A 124 -30.00 6.43 13.88
CA TYR A 124 -29.44 5.18 14.36
C TYR A 124 -30.45 4.03 14.20
N ARG A 125 -29.92 2.84 13.97
CA ARG A 125 -30.65 1.58 14.14
C ARG A 125 -30.11 0.84 15.37
N ILE A 126 -30.92 -0.07 15.90
CA ILE A 126 -30.47 -1.08 16.85
C ILE A 126 -30.24 -2.36 16.08
N GLU A 127 -29.00 -2.81 16.05
CA GLU A 127 -28.64 -4.14 15.61
C GLU A 127 -28.96 -5.13 16.72
N THR A 128 -29.70 -6.17 16.38
CA THR A 128 -29.97 -7.31 17.26
C THR A 128 -29.55 -8.56 16.51
N PRO A 129 -28.39 -9.16 16.85
CA PRO A 129 -27.93 -10.38 16.21
C PRO A 129 -28.98 -11.49 16.26
N ALA A 130 -29.09 -12.28 15.20
CA ALA A 130 -30.04 -13.39 15.17
C ALA A 130 -29.60 -14.48 16.16
N ALA A 131 -30.37 -14.69 17.23
CA ALA A 131 -30.10 -15.74 18.21
C ALA A 131 -30.07 -17.13 17.54
N GLY A 132 -28.91 -17.79 17.56
CA GLY A 132 -28.75 -19.16 17.06
C GLY A 132 -28.46 -19.31 15.56
N ALA A 133 -28.18 -18.22 14.82
CA ALA A 133 -27.65 -18.36 13.46
C ALA A 133 -26.19 -18.87 13.53
N PRO A 134 -25.84 -20.00 12.89
CA PRO A 134 -24.47 -20.52 12.86
C PRO A 134 -23.52 -19.43 12.36
N GLY A 135 -22.53 -19.07 13.19
CA GLY A 135 -21.56 -18.02 12.87
C GLY A 135 -21.89 -16.63 13.39
N SER A 136 -22.89 -16.42 14.26
CA SER A 136 -23.15 -15.10 14.87
C SER A 136 -22.19 -14.82 16.02
N GLY A 137 -21.11 -14.08 15.76
CA GLY A 137 -20.09 -13.75 16.77
C GLY A 137 -19.06 -14.86 17.04
N PRO A 138 -18.01 -14.57 17.85
CA PRO A 138 -16.94 -15.53 18.14
C PRO A 138 -17.49 -16.83 18.74
N GLY A 139 -17.16 -17.96 18.12
CA GLY A 139 -17.67 -19.28 18.56
C GLY A 139 -19.18 -19.47 18.37
N GLY A 140 -19.83 -18.64 17.53
CA GLY A 140 -21.27 -18.71 17.25
C GLY A 140 -22.16 -18.07 18.31
N THR A 141 -21.59 -17.25 19.21
CA THR A 141 -22.35 -16.44 20.17
C THR A 141 -22.01 -14.95 20.03
N PRO A 142 -23.00 -14.07 19.86
CA PRO A 142 -22.78 -12.63 19.82
C PRO A 142 -22.17 -12.11 21.12
N ALA A 143 -21.23 -11.18 21.03
CA ALA A 143 -20.63 -10.53 22.19
C ALA A 143 -21.64 -9.65 22.95
N LEU A 144 -22.61 -9.05 22.24
CA LEU A 144 -23.66 -8.20 22.79
C LEU A 144 -25.04 -8.67 22.30
N ALA A 145 -26.04 -8.56 23.16
CA ALA A 145 -27.44 -8.86 22.78
C ALA A 145 -27.98 -7.88 21.74
N SER A 146 -27.52 -6.63 21.76
CA SER A 146 -27.80 -5.62 20.76
C SER A 146 -26.78 -4.50 20.82
N ALA A 147 -26.64 -3.74 19.74
CA ALA A 147 -25.79 -2.55 19.68
C ALA A 147 -26.43 -1.43 18.85
N LYS A 148 -26.12 -0.19 19.20
CA LYS A 148 -26.52 0.99 18.43
C LYS A 148 -25.57 1.15 17.24
N GLN A 149 -26.11 1.44 16.06
CA GLN A 149 -25.34 1.70 14.84
C GLN A 149 -25.88 2.91 14.07
N ALA A 150 -25.02 3.89 13.80
CA ALA A 150 -25.38 5.03 12.97
C ALA A 150 -25.73 4.56 11.54
N THR A 151 -26.74 5.19 10.94
CA THR A 151 -27.26 4.79 9.62
C THR A 151 -27.74 6.01 8.83
N SER A 152 -28.16 5.80 7.58
CA SER A 152 -28.87 6.79 6.78
C SER A 152 -30.34 6.94 7.20
N ASP A 153 -30.93 8.08 6.85
CA ASP A 153 -32.38 8.33 7.00
C ASP A 153 -33.20 7.20 6.32
N PRO A 154 -34.27 6.71 6.97
CA PRO A 154 -35.17 5.74 6.34
C PRO A 154 -35.94 6.41 5.21
N LYS A 155 -35.90 5.78 4.02
CA LYS A 155 -36.56 6.30 2.81
C LYS A 155 -38.02 5.88 2.76
N THR A 156 -38.92 6.80 2.40
CA THR A 156 -40.31 6.49 2.04
C THR A 156 -40.63 7.09 0.68
N ALA A 157 -41.63 6.56 -0.04
CA ALA A 157 -41.86 6.87 -1.47
C ALA A 157 -42.14 8.35 -1.80
N ALA A 158 -42.37 9.21 -0.79
CA ALA A 158 -42.73 10.62 -0.95
C ALA A 158 -41.59 11.61 -0.63
N THR A 159 -40.33 11.16 -0.48
CA THR A 159 -39.25 12.00 0.07
C THR A 159 -38.35 12.68 -0.94
N LEU A 160 -38.42 12.41 -2.25
CA LEU A 160 -37.54 13.03 -3.27
C LEU A 160 -38.34 13.68 -4.40
N VAL A 161 -38.10 14.97 -4.64
CA VAL A 161 -38.76 15.76 -5.68
C VAL A 161 -37.72 16.41 -6.59
N PHE A 162 -37.92 16.35 -7.91
CA PHE A 162 -37.14 17.13 -8.86
C PHE A 162 -37.86 18.45 -9.17
N ASN A 163 -37.18 19.57 -8.98
CA ASN A 163 -37.70 20.91 -9.20
C ASN A 163 -37.38 21.40 -10.62
N GLU A 164 -38.26 22.22 -11.21
CA GLU A 164 -38.13 22.70 -12.60
C GLU A 164 -36.88 23.56 -12.87
N ASP A 165 -36.27 24.07 -11.81
CA ASP A 165 -35.03 24.83 -11.82
C ASP A 165 -33.77 23.96 -11.91
N GLY A 166 -33.89 22.62 -11.90
CA GLY A 166 -32.77 21.71 -12.14
C GLY A 166 -32.06 21.21 -10.88
N TYR A 167 -32.79 21.05 -9.79
CA TYR A 167 -32.27 20.47 -8.55
C TYR A 167 -33.31 19.58 -7.86
N TYR A 168 -32.85 18.71 -6.98
CA TYR A 168 -33.67 17.83 -6.17
C TYR A 168 -33.86 18.40 -4.76
N THR A 169 -35.03 18.15 -4.18
CA THR A 169 -35.29 18.30 -2.75
C THR A 169 -35.55 16.93 -2.15
N TYR A 170 -34.77 16.56 -1.12
CA TYR A 170 -35.02 15.40 -0.28
C TYR A 170 -35.53 15.83 1.10
N THR A 171 -36.71 15.36 1.51
CA THR A 171 -37.24 15.60 2.85
C THR A 171 -37.00 14.38 3.74
N PHE A 172 -36.30 14.58 4.85
CA PHE A 172 -36.02 13.52 5.81
C PHE A 172 -37.30 12.97 6.43
N THR A 173 -37.30 11.67 6.73
CA THR A 173 -38.34 11.07 7.57
C THR A 173 -38.03 11.31 9.05
N THR A 174 -36.74 11.28 9.43
CA THR A 174 -36.32 11.56 10.80
C THR A 174 -36.31 13.06 11.07
N ASP A 175 -37.09 13.49 12.06
CA ASP A 175 -36.98 14.83 12.64
C ASP A 175 -35.75 14.90 13.55
N ILE A 176 -34.71 15.62 13.11
CA ILE A 176 -33.48 15.75 13.89
C ILE A 176 -33.64 16.64 15.13
N THR A 177 -34.70 17.46 15.18
CA THR A 177 -34.97 18.39 16.28
C THR A 177 -35.68 17.72 17.45
N ASP A 178 -36.25 16.53 17.23
CA ASP A 178 -36.90 15.70 18.26
C ASP A 178 -35.95 14.62 18.77
N PRO A 179 -35.39 14.74 20.00
CA PRO A 179 -34.44 13.76 20.53
C PRO A 179 -35.03 12.34 20.69
N THR A 180 -36.37 12.20 20.73
CA THR A 180 -37.02 10.89 20.77
C THR A 180 -36.93 10.15 19.43
N LYS A 181 -36.70 10.88 18.33
CA LYS A 181 -36.50 10.33 16.97
C LYS A 181 -35.03 10.08 16.65
N THR A 182 -34.11 10.63 17.43
CA THR A 182 -32.66 10.58 17.17
C THR A 182 -31.89 9.72 18.19
N GLN A 183 -32.59 8.84 18.90
CA GLN A 183 -32.01 8.01 19.97
C GLN A 183 -31.25 8.87 21.01
N GLY A 184 -31.85 10.01 21.39
CA GLY A 184 -31.35 10.93 22.40
C GLY A 184 -30.38 12.00 21.92
N VAL A 185 -30.04 12.06 20.63
CA VAL A 185 -29.12 13.08 20.11
C VAL A 185 -29.83 14.42 19.98
N VAL A 186 -29.39 15.40 20.77
CA VAL A 186 -29.94 16.75 20.78
C VAL A 186 -29.46 17.55 19.56
N PHE A 187 -30.35 18.26 18.88
CA PHE A 187 -29.99 19.22 17.84
C PHE A 187 -29.46 20.53 18.43
N GLU A 188 -28.32 20.99 17.92
CA GLU A 188 -27.64 22.22 18.37
C GLU A 188 -27.29 23.06 17.14
N PRO A 189 -28.11 24.06 16.74
CA PRO A 189 -28.01 24.72 15.42
C PRO A 189 -26.66 25.44 15.19
N ASP A 190 -26.02 25.92 16.25
CA ASP A 190 -24.73 26.63 16.19
C ASP A 190 -23.52 25.70 15.96
N ARG A 191 -23.72 24.37 16.02
CA ARG A 191 -22.66 23.40 15.70
C ARG A 191 -22.52 23.26 14.20
N THR A 192 -21.31 22.90 13.76
CA THR A 192 -21.12 22.38 12.40
C THR A 192 -21.89 21.07 12.25
N HIS A 193 -22.67 20.98 11.19
CA HIS A 193 -23.34 19.79 10.70
C HIS A 193 -22.73 19.38 9.37
N ARG A 194 -22.83 18.10 9.04
CA ARG A 194 -22.54 17.58 7.71
C ARG A 194 -23.75 16.85 7.17
N ILE A 195 -24.14 17.17 5.94
CA ILE A 195 -25.02 16.33 5.11
C ILE A 195 -24.15 15.61 4.09
N ALA A 196 -24.42 14.32 3.86
CA ALA A 196 -23.74 13.56 2.83
C ALA A 196 -24.70 12.58 2.14
N ILE A 197 -24.47 12.32 0.86
CA ILE A 197 -25.32 11.47 0.01
C ILE A 197 -24.52 10.26 -0.44
N GLN A 198 -25.04 9.04 -0.26
CA GLN A 198 -24.61 7.90 -1.07
C GLN A 198 -25.35 7.97 -2.40
N LEU A 199 -24.67 8.35 -3.47
CA LEU A 199 -25.26 8.63 -4.79
C LEU A 199 -24.76 7.64 -5.84
N SER A 200 -25.68 7.07 -6.62
CA SER A 200 -25.37 6.27 -7.80
C SER A 200 -26.21 6.67 -9.00
N TYR A 201 -25.60 6.79 -10.17
CA TYR A 201 -26.32 7.09 -11.42
C TYR A 201 -25.62 6.48 -12.62
N LEU A 202 -26.27 6.55 -13.79
CA LEU A 202 -25.64 6.24 -15.07
C LEU A 202 -25.25 7.55 -15.75
N ASN A 203 -24.01 7.65 -16.22
CA ASN A 203 -23.59 8.74 -17.10
C ASN A 203 -24.16 8.54 -18.53
N ALA A 204 -23.88 9.48 -19.43
CA ALA A 204 -24.31 9.42 -20.83
C ALA A 204 -23.78 8.18 -21.59
N ALA A 205 -22.65 7.62 -21.15
CA ALA A 205 -22.07 6.39 -21.69
C ALA A 205 -22.72 5.10 -21.14
N GLY A 206 -23.68 5.21 -20.21
CA GLY A 206 -24.32 4.07 -19.55
C GLY A 206 -23.46 3.44 -18.44
N GLU A 207 -22.41 4.12 -17.99
CA GLU A 207 -21.52 3.66 -16.93
C GLU A 207 -22.08 4.04 -15.57
N ARG A 208 -21.99 3.11 -14.60
CA ARG A 208 -22.43 3.37 -13.24
C ARG A 208 -21.40 4.21 -12.49
N ILE A 209 -21.81 5.41 -12.14
CA ILE A 209 -21.07 6.33 -11.29
C ILE A 209 -21.47 6.10 -9.83
N LEU A 210 -20.48 6.12 -8.94
CA LEU A 210 -20.60 5.95 -7.49
C LEU A 210 -19.78 7.06 -6.82
N VAL A 211 -20.48 7.98 -6.15
CA VAL A 211 -19.89 9.18 -5.52
C VAL A 211 -20.61 9.50 -4.21
N ASN A 212 -19.93 10.22 -3.31
CA ASN A 212 -20.50 10.64 -2.04
C ASN A 212 -20.41 12.15 -1.78
N PRO A 213 -21.24 12.98 -2.43
CA PRO A 213 -21.19 14.41 -2.19
C PRO A 213 -21.55 14.75 -0.74
N GLY A 214 -20.95 15.81 -0.21
CA GLY A 214 -21.19 16.26 1.16
C GLY A 214 -20.94 17.75 1.36
N PHE A 215 -21.57 18.30 2.41
CA PHE A 215 -21.56 19.72 2.69
C PHE A 215 -21.59 20.00 4.19
N ASP A 216 -20.67 20.86 4.65
CA ASP A 216 -20.53 21.28 6.05
C ASP A 216 -21.22 22.64 6.24
N PHE A 217 -22.09 22.74 7.24
CA PHE A 217 -22.91 23.93 7.48
C PHE A 217 -23.27 24.13 8.95
N THR A 218 -23.55 25.37 9.34
CA THR A 218 -24.33 25.71 10.55
C THR A 218 -25.75 26.10 10.15
N ILE A 219 -26.63 26.35 11.12
CA ILE A 219 -28.02 26.75 10.89
C ILE A 219 -28.26 28.17 11.38
N ASP A 220 -28.87 29.02 10.54
CA ASP A 220 -29.26 30.38 10.91
C ASP A 220 -30.60 30.43 11.69
N GLY A 221 -31.00 31.65 12.09
CA GLY A 221 -32.25 31.87 12.82
C GLY A 221 -33.54 31.54 12.06
N ASN A 222 -33.48 31.35 10.73
CA ASN A 222 -34.60 30.91 9.90
C ASN A 222 -34.58 29.40 9.64
N GLY A 223 -33.62 28.66 10.19
CA GLY A 223 -33.44 27.24 9.94
C GLY A 223 -32.68 26.94 8.64
N HIS A 224 -32.06 27.92 8.00
CA HIS A 224 -31.34 27.73 6.74
C HIS A 224 -29.86 27.40 6.96
N SER A 225 -29.29 26.59 6.06
CA SER A 225 -27.86 26.29 6.07
C SER A 225 -27.01 27.52 5.76
N VAL A 226 -25.95 27.68 6.54
CA VAL A 226 -24.85 28.61 6.31
C VAL A 226 -23.57 27.80 6.10
N PRO A 227 -22.88 27.90 4.95
CA PRO A 227 -21.64 27.15 4.71
C PRO A 227 -20.60 27.39 5.79
N VAL A 228 -20.00 26.31 6.29
CA VAL A 228 -18.78 26.39 7.10
C VAL A 228 -17.60 26.56 6.17
N THR A 229 -16.97 27.74 6.23
CA THR A 229 -15.81 28.10 5.41
C THR A 229 -14.50 28.11 6.21
N ASP A 230 -14.58 28.19 7.54
CA ASP A 230 -13.42 28.09 8.43
C ASP A 230 -13.01 26.62 8.58
N PRO A 231 -11.81 26.21 8.10
CA PRO A 231 -11.32 24.86 8.28
C PRO A 231 -11.28 24.40 9.74
N ALA A 232 -11.06 25.31 10.70
CA ALA A 232 -11.00 24.99 12.13
C ALA A 232 -12.35 24.54 12.72
N GLN A 233 -13.46 24.80 12.02
CA GLN A 233 -14.80 24.35 12.40
C GLN A 233 -15.21 23.04 11.72
N THR A 234 -14.28 22.37 11.02
CA THR A 234 -14.50 21.08 10.36
C THR A 234 -13.67 19.97 11.00
N ARG A 235 -13.92 18.72 10.58
CA ARG A 235 -13.10 17.56 10.96
C ARG A 235 -12.82 16.68 9.75
N LYS A 236 -11.81 17.07 8.97
CA LYS A 236 -11.29 16.36 7.79
C LYS A 236 -9.88 15.85 8.10
N MET A 237 -9.81 14.59 8.54
CA MET A 237 -8.58 13.98 9.07
C MET A 237 -7.73 13.26 8.02
N VAL A 238 -8.37 12.69 7.01
CA VAL A 238 -7.75 11.88 5.95
C VAL A 238 -8.51 12.13 4.64
N ASP A 239 -7.81 11.99 3.52
CA ASP A 239 -8.39 12.10 2.18
C ASP A 239 -8.40 10.72 1.49
N SER A 240 -9.41 10.46 0.66
CA SER A 240 -9.52 9.17 -0.02
C SER A 240 -8.34 8.87 -0.95
N SER A 241 -7.65 9.88 -1.49
CA SER A 241 -6.45 9.67 -2.32
C SER A 241 -5.30 9.03 -1.55
N SER A 242 -5.14 9.34 -0.25
CA SER A 242 -4.14 8.71 0.62
C SER A 242 -4.38 7.21 0.75
N CYS A 243 -5.66 6.79 0.80
CA CYS A 243 -6.06 5.38 0.84
C CYS A 243 -5.87 4.69 -0.52
N ASN A 244 -6.30 5.37 -1.58
CA ASN A 244 -6.32 4.83 -2.95
C ASN A 244 -4.93 4.57 -3.53
N GLY A 245 -3.87 5.14 -2.95
CA GLY A 245 -2.51 4.71 -3.25
C GLY A 245 -2.30 3.19 -3.10
N CYS A 246 -2.97 2.55 -2.14
CA CYS A 246 -2.92 1.09 -1.94
C CYS A 246 -4.22 0.38 -2.37
N HIS A 247 -5.36 1.06 -2.34
CA HIS A 247 -6.69 0.48 -2.55
C HIS A 247 -7.24 0.65 -3.98
N ASP A 248 -6.51 1.30 -4.90
CA ASP A 248 -6.98 1.73 -6.23
C ASP A 248 -8.20 2.66 -6.17
N LYS A 249 -9.37 2.09 -5.87
CA LYS A 249 -10.57 2.83 -5.45
C LYS A 249 -11.21 2.12 -4.25
N LEU A 250 -11.04 2.69 -3.07
CA LEU A 250 -11.74 2.22 -1.87
C LEU A 250 -13.26 2.31 -2.09
N SER A 251 -13.94 1.17 -1.98
CA SER A 251 -15.34 1.02 -2.36
C SER A 251 -15.97 -0.07 -1.49
N LEU A 252 -16.77 0.34 -0.51
CA LEU A 252 -17.31 -0.55 0.52
C LEU A 252 -18.85 -0.60 0.49
N HIS A 253 -19.42 -1.60 1.18
CA HIS A 253 -20.87 -1.81 1.32
C HIS A 253 -21.63 -1.90 -0.01
N GLY A 254 -21.22 -2.84 -0.88
CA GLY A 254 -21.78 -2.96 -2.23
C GLY A 254 -21.22 -1.93 -3.23
N GLY A 255 -20.20 -1.18 -2.80
CA GLY A 255 -19.35 -0.32 -3.62
C GLY A 255 -19.73 1.16 -3.67
N GLY A 256 -20.92 1.52 -3.18
CA GLY A 256 -21.42 2.89 -3.23
C GLY A 256 -20.79 3.86 -2.23
N ARG A 257 -19.95 3.39 -1.31
CA ARG A 257 -19.31 4.23 -0.28
C ARG A 257 -17.80 4.30 -0.55
N VAL A 258 -17.36 5.46 -0.99
CA VAL A 258 -16.05 5.72 -1.61
C VAL A 258 -15.32 6.93 -1.02
N ASP A 259 -15.99 7.73 -0.19
CA ASP A 259 -15.40 8.92 0.44
C ASP A 259 -15.28 8.74 1.96
N THR A 260 -14.08 8.94 2.50
CA THR A 260 -13.82 8.93 3.95
C THR A 260 -14.70 9.94 4.72
N GLN A 261 -15.05 11.07 4.09
CA GLN A 261 -15.92 12.10 4.64
C GLN A 261 -17.38 11.63 4.75
N PHE A 262 -17.78 10.65 3.94
CA PHE A 262 -19.04 9.94 4.08
C PHE A 262 -18.94 8.82 5.13
N CYS A 263 -17.85 8.04 5.11
CA CYS A 263 -17.64 6.93 6.05
C CYS A 263 -17.78 7.36 7.51
N VAL A 264 -17.18 8.49 7.89
CA VAL A 264 -17.18 9.00 9.27
C VAL A 264 -18.58 9.41 9.76
N MET A 265 -19.55 9.56 8.86
CA MET A 265 -20.94 9.87 9.23
C MET A 265 -21.68 8.67 9.82
N CYS A 266 -21.23 7.45 9.54
CA CYS A 266 -21.74 6.22 10.17
C CYS A 266 -20.71 5.57 11.09
N HIS A 267 -19.43 5.59 10.70
CA HIS A 267 -18.33 5.08 11.51
C HIS A 267 -17.86 6.14 12.51
N ASN A 268 -18.73 6.49 13.44
CA ASN A 268 -18.48 7.46 14.51
C ASN A 268 -18.72 6.88 15.91
N PRO A 269 -18.29 7.59 16.98
CA PRO A 269 -18.49 7.13 18.35
C PRO A 269 -19.96 6.81 18.66
N GLY A 270 -20.17 5.72 19.41
CA GLY A 270 -21.50 5.18 19.69
C GLY A 270 -22.03 4.18 18.64
N THR A 271 -21.21 3.80 17.66
CA THR A 271 -21.50 2.73 16.68
C THR A 271 -20.65 1.50 16.96
N THR A 272 -21.30 0.36 17.19
CA THR A 272 -20.67 -0.92 17.56
C THR A 272 -21.24 -2.08 16.75
N ASP A 273 -20.42 -3.06 16.41
CA ASP A 273 -20.88 -4.37 15.92
C ASP A 273 -21.27 -5.25 17.13
N ALA A 274 -22.54 -5.62 17.24
CA ALA A 274 -23.04 -6.42 18.35
C ALA A 274 -22.46 -7.84 18.39
N ASN A 275 -22.11 -8.42 17.23
CA ASN A 275 -21.57 -9.78 17.17
C ASN A 275 -20.15 -9.83 17.75
N SER A 276 -19.28 -8.88 17.41
CA SER A 276 -17.92 -8.81 17.96
C SER A 276 -17.80 -8.02 19.27
N GLY A 277 -18.72 -7.08 19.51
CA GLY A 277 -18.62 -6.08 20.58
C GLY A 277 -17.62 -4.96 20.27
N HIS A 278 -16.99 -4.96 19.10
CA HIS A 278 -16.02 -3.92 18.75
C HIS A 278 -16.70 -2.62 18.31
N PRO A 279 -16.22 -1.46 18.80
CA PRO A 279 -16.56 -0.18 18.21
C PRO A 279 -16.11 -0.15 16.75
N VAL A 280 -17.00 0.29 15.86
CA VAL A 280 -16.70 0.48 14.43
C VAL A 280 -16.54 1.95 14.10
N THR A 281 -16.10 2.77 15.05
CA THR A 281 -15.66 4.14 14.76
C THR A 281 -14.49 4.12 13.76
N LEU A 282 -14.45 5.07 12.82
CA LEU A 282 -13.57 5.00 11.66
C LEU A 282 -12.10 4.84 12.04
N MET A 283 -11.62 5.60 13.03
CA MET A 283 -10.23 5.50 13.52
C MET A 283 -9.93 4.12 14.13
N THR A 284 -10.85 3.58 14.94
CA THR A 284 -10.70 2.28 15.60
C THR A 284 -10.66 1.17 14.58
N MET A 285 -11.62 1.17 13.66
CA MET A 285 -11.73 0.16 12.62
C MET A 285 -10.54 0.19 11.68
N VAL A 286 -10.22 1.37 11.11
CA VAL A 286 -9.13 1.49 10.13
C VAL A 286 -7.78 1.13 10.75
N HIS A 287 -7.46 1.62 11.94
CA HIS A 287 -6.19 1.25 12.58
C HIS A 287 -6.13 -0.24 12.91
N LYS A 288 -7.17 -0.84 13.50
CA LYS A 288 -7.15 -2.28 13.86
C LYS A 288 -7.09 -3.19 12.62
N ILE A 289 -7.74 -2.83 11.50
CA ILE A 289 -7.59 -3.54 10.23
C ILE A 289 -6.11 -3.56 9.80
N HIS A 290 -5.46 -2.39 9.75
CA HIS A 290 -4.07 -2.31 9.28
C HIS A 290 -3.05 -2.83 10.31
N ALA A 291 -3.39 -2.82 11.60
CA ALA A 291 -2.59 -3.37 12.69
C ALA A 291 -2.91 -4.84 12.99
N GLY A 292 -3.77 -5.51 12.22
CA GLY A 292 -4.28 -6.85 12.51
C GLY A 292 -3.19 -7.85 12.91
N ARG A 293 -2.18 -8.03 12.06
CA ARG A 293 -1.06 -8.94 12.36
C ARG A 293 -0.20 -8.52 13.54
N LEU A 294 -0.04 -7.21 13.78
CA LEU A 294 0.63 -6.71 14.99
C LEU A 294 -0.15 -7.13 16.23
N LEU A 295 -1.47 -6.90 16.26
CA LEU A 295 -2.34 -7.27 17.38
C LEU A 295 -2.35 -8.79 17.59
N LYS A 296 -2.47 -9.58 16.52
CA LYS A 296 -2.39 -11.03 16.58
C LYS A 296 -1.07 -11.53 17.15
N SER A 297 0.06 -10.95 16.75
CA SER A 297 1.37 -11.37 17.30
C SER A 297 1.45 -11.18 18.82
N ARG A 298 0.81 -10.14 19.36
CA ARG A 298 0.72 -9.90 20.80
C ARG A 298 -0.28 -10.84 21.47
N PHE A 299 -1.36 -11.19 20.78
CA PHE A 299 -2.33 -12.18 21.24
C PHE A 299 -1.67 -13.56 21.40
N ASP A 300 -0.99 -14.05 20.35
CA ASP A 300 -0.33 -15.36 20.35
C ASP A 300 0.78 -15.46 21.41
N ALA A 301 1.45 -14.34 21.71
CA ALA A 301 2.47 -14.25 22.75
C ALA A 301 1.91 -14.09 24.17
N GLY A 302 0.58 -13.98 24.35
CA GLY A 302 -0.04 -13.70 25.65
C GLY A 302 0.26 -12.29 26.19
N LEU A 303 0.60 -11.35 25.32
CA LEU A 303 1.00 -9.97 25.64
C LEU A 303 -0.14 -8.96 25.40
N GLY A 304 -1.38 -9.38 25.69
CA GLY A 304 -2.56 -8.51 25.66
C GLY A 304 -2.95 -7.97 24.28
N GLY A 305 -2.63 -8.70 23.20
CA GLY A 305 -3.18 -8.44 21.85
C GLY A 305 -4.55 -9.05 21.65
N GLU A 306 -5.10 -8.92 20.44
CA GLU A 306 -6.41 -9.45 20.07
C GLU A 306 -6.45 -9.99 18.63
N LEU A 307 -7.46 -10.81 18.34
CA LEU A 307 -7.85 -11.21 16.98
C LEU A 307 -8.97 -10.27 16.51
N TYR A 308 -8.67 -9.37 15.56
CA TYR A 308 -9.64 -8.35 15.14
C TYR A 308 -10.59 -8.89 14.07
N ARG A 309 -11.86 -9.08 14.45
CA ARG A 309 -12.92 -9.68 13.64
C ARG A 309 -14.20 -8.86 13.72
N ILE A 310 -14.87 -8.66 12.59
CA ILE A 310 -16.15 -7.94 12.51
C ILE A 310 -17.16 -8.78 11.73
N TRP A 311 -18.41 -8.79 12.17
CA TRP A 311 -19.49 -9.41 11.42
C TRP A 311 -20.21 -8.37 10.59
N GLY A 312 -20.15 -8.55 9.27
CA GLY A 312 -20.68 -7.60 8.30
C GLY A 312 -22.07 -7.99 7.79
N PHE A 313 -22.26 -7.82 6.48
CA PHE A 313 -23.54 -8.13 5.82
C PHE A 313 -23.97 -9.59 6.03
N ASN A 314 -25.22 -9.81 6.41
CA ASN A 314 -25.80 -11.11 6.76
C ASN A 314 -25.01 -11.89 7.82
N ASP A 315 -24.49 -11.21 8.84
CA ASP A 315 -23.70 -11.82 9.91
C ASP A 315 -22.50 -12.63 9.38
N THR A 316 -21.90 -12.20 8.26
CA THR A 316 -20.69 -12.83 7.71
C THR A 316 -19.48 -12.35 8.49
N GLU A 317 -18.69 -13.27 9.05
CA GLU A 317 -17.42 -12.96 9.71
C GLU A 317 -16.38 -12.45 8.70
N PHE A 318 -15.75 -11.34 9.03
CA PHE A 318 -14.55 -10.81 8.37
C PHE A 318 -13.41 -10.81 9.39
N ASP A 319 -12.45 -11.71 9.21
CA ASP A 319 -11.24 -11.80 10.04
C ASP A 319 -10.11 -10.94 9.44
N PHE A 320 -9.72 -9.89 10.16
CA PHE A 320 -8.62 -8.99 9.78
C PHE A 320 -7.34 -9.28 10.55
N SER A 321 -7.29 -10.33 11.39
CA SER A 321 -6.17 -10.61 12.29
C SER A 321 -4.85 -10.91 11.56
N GLU A 322 -4.92 -11.33 10.30
CA GLU A 322 -3.72 -11.65 9.51
C GLU A 322 -3.28 -10.50 8.60
N ILE A 323 -4.06 -9.42 8.48
CA ILE A 323 -3.71 -8.29 7.61
C ILE A 323 -2.35 -7.70 8.02
N GLY A 324 -1.40 -7.76 7.09
CA GLY A 324 -0.10 -7.12 7.18
C GLY A 324 -0.05 -5.79 6.40
N PHE A 325 0.26 -4.70 7.07
CA PHE A 325 0.49 -3.40 6.41
C PHE A 325 1.81 -3.43 5.61
N PRO A 326 1.88 -2.96 4.35
CA PRO A 326 3.08 -3.08 3.53
C PRO A 326 4.27 -2.17 3.94
N GLN A 327 4.07 -1.29 4.91
CA GLN A 327 5.09 -0.36 5.46
C GLN A 327 5.21 -0.51 6.97
N ASP A 328 6.15 0.23 7.57
CA ASP A 328 6.15 0.44 9.01
C ASP A 328 4.84 1.14 9.44
N LEU A 329 4.12 0.55 10.42
CA LEU A 329 2.88 1.14 10.97
C LEU A 329 3.10 2.51 11.63
N ARG A 330 4.36 2.85 11.96
CA ARG A 330 4.74 4.17 12.48
C ARG A 330 4.74 5.25 11.41
N ASN A 331 4.67 4.90 10.12
CA ASN A 331 4.55 5.89 9.05
C ASN A 331 3.13 6.49 9.00
N CYS A 332 2.80 7.33 9.99
CA CYS A 332 1.51 8.00 10.10
C CYS A 332 1.22 8.86 8.86
N SER A 333 2.27 9.42 8.25
CA SER A 333 2.17 10.32 7.10
C SER A 333 1.60 9.65 5.84
N LYS A 334 1.59 8.31 5.79
CA LYS A 334 0.98 7.57 4.69
C LYS A 334 -0.52 7.82 4.58
N CYS A 335 -1.19 8.09 5.70
CA CYS A 335 -2.62 8.40 5.75
C CYS A 335 -2.90 9.84 6.21
N HIS A 336 -2.07 10.37 7.10
CA HIS A 336 -2.29 11.66 7.78
C HIS A 336 -1.35 12.74 7.28
N SER A 337 -1.87 13.83 6.73
CA SER A 337 -1.06 14.99 6.36
C SER A 337 -1.82 16.29 6.62
N GLY A 338 -1.29 17.13 7.51
CA GLY A 338 -1.77 18.51 7.66
C GLY A 338 -1.40 19.42 6.49
N ASP A 339 -0.42 19.04 5.66
CA ASP A 339 0.02 19.80 4.49
C ASP A 339 -0.96 19.68 3.31
N ASN A 340 -1.77 18.62 3.29
CA ASN A 340 -2.83 18.47 2.30
C ASN A 340 -4.01 19.41 2.66
N PRO A 341 -4.35 20.38 1.78
CA PRO A 341 -5.43 21.34 2.05
C PRO A 341 -6.82 20.70 2.16
N LEU A 342 -7.00 19.46 1.69
CA LEU A 342 -8.24 18.70 1.86
C LEU A 342 -8.37 18.11 3.27
N THR A 343 -7.27 18.03 4.02
CA THR A 343 -7.20 17.49 5.38
C THR A 343 -6.53 18.46 6.36
N PRO A 344 -7.12 19.64 6.59
CA PRO A 344 -6.57 20.65 7.51
C PRO A 344 -6.40 20.14 8.95
N GLN A 345 -7.10 19.06 9.34
CA GLN A 345 -6.94 18.39 10.64
C GLN A 345 -6.04 17.15 10.56
N GLY A 346 -5.35 16.93 9.44
CA GLY A 346 -4.55 15.74 9.18
C GLY A 346 -3.49 15.50 10.25
N ASP A 347 -2.91 16.57 10.81
CA ASP A 347 -1.86 16.51 11.84
C ASP A 347 -2.37 16.40 13.28
N ASN A 348 -3.69 16.28 13.50
CA ASN A 348 -4.24 16.12 14.83
C ASN A 348 -3.74 14.85 15.55
N TRP A 349 -3.22 13.84 14.83
CA TRP A 349 -2.59 12.67 15.46
C TRP A 349 -1.37 13.03 16.33
N LYS A 350 -0.73 14.18 16.07
CA LYS A 350 0.40 14.71 16.85
C LYS A 350 -0.05 15.38 18.14
N THR A 351 -1.20 16.05 18.12
CA THR A 351 -1.60 16.99 19.18
C THR A 351 -2.83 16.58 19.98
N ARG A 352 -3.61 15.60 19.50
CA ARG A 352 -4.88 15.15 20.08
C ARG A 352 -4.83 13.67 20.48
N SER A 353 -3.86 13.30 21.31
CA SER A 353 -3.74 11.92 21.81
C SER A 353 -4.98 11.50 22.59
N SER A 354 -5.50 10.31 22.30
CA SER A 354 -6.67 9.73 22.97
C SER A 354 -6.55 8.21 23.03
N LYS A 355 -7.11 7.58 24.07
CA LYS A 355 -7.09 6.13 24.24
C LYS A 355 -7.81 5.41 23.11
N GLU A 356 -8.89 6.00 22.58
CA GLU A 356 -9.68 5.44 21.48
C GLU A 356 -8.89 5.37 20.16
N ALA A 357 -7.84 6.17 20.01
CA ALA A 357 -6.94 6.16 18.87
C ALA A 357 -5.63 5.39 19.14
N CYS A 358 -5.03 5.51 20.33
CA CYS A 358 -3.75 4.86 20.64
C CYS A 358 -3.89 3.35 20.84
N LEU A 359 -4.97 2.93 21.51
CA LEU A 359 -5.21 1.53 21.90
C LEU A 359 -5.76 0.67 20.75
N THR A 360 -5.74 1.20 19.53
CA THR A 360 -6.06 0.47 18.30
C THR A 360 -4.87 -0.29 17.74
N CYS A 361 -3.65 0.17 18.05
CA CYS A 361 -2.40 -0.48 17.64
C CYS A 361 -1.60 -0.97 18.86
N HIS A 362 -1.63 -0.23 19.96
CA HIS A 362 -1.01 -0.66 21.21
C HIS A 362 -1.88 -1.71 21.90
N ALA A 363 -1.37 -2.94 21.96
CA ALA A 363 -1.92 -4.01 22.78
C ALA A 363 -2.11 -3.51 24.21
N ASN A 364 -3.33 -3.65 24.71
CA ASN A 364 -3.79 -3.02 25.95
C ASN A 364 -4.64 -3.95 26.83
N LEU A 365 -4.88 -5.18 26.39
CA LEU A 365 -5.55 -6.17 27.21
C LEU A 365 -4.61 -6.62 28.36
N PRO A 366 -5.15 -7.28 29.40
CA PRO A 366 -4.36 -7.74 30.53
C PRO A 366 -3.11 -8.53 30.11
N GLY A 367 -1.99 -8.24 30.76
CA GLY A 367 -0.69 -8.84 30.45
C GLY A 367 0.12 -8.09 29.37
N SER A 368 -0.44 -7.03 28.77
CA SER A 368 0.33 -6.14 27.89
C SER A 368 1.30 -5.24 28.67
N ASP A 369 2.36 -4.81 27.99
CA ASP A 369 3.28 -3.77 28.50
C ASP A 369 2.55 -2.46 28.79
N TRP A 370 1.55 -2.12 27.98
CA TRP A 370 0.76 -0.91 28.17
C TRP A 370 -0.01 -0.98 29.49
N ASP A 371 -0.78 -2.06 29.69
CA ASP A 371 -1.61 -2.27 30.89
C ASP A 371 -0.75 -2.25 32.15
N THR A 372 0.34 -3.02 32.16
CA THR A 372 1.26 -3.12 33.30
C THR A 372 1.86 -1.76 33.68
N ARG A 373 2.31 -0.97 32.70
CA ARG A 373 2.97 0.32 32.97
C ARG A 373 1.97 1.40 33.33
N HIS A 374 0.79 1.42 32.72
CA HIS A 374 -0.22 2.46 32.94
C HIS A 374 -1.06 2.21 34.17
N LEU A 375 -1.17 0.97 34.66
CA LEU A 375 -1.88 0.66 35.91
C LEU A 375 -1.29 1.44 37.10
N ALA A 376 0.05 1.49 37.22
CA ALA A 376 0.71 2.24 38.27
C ALA A 376 0.35 3.74 38.23
N PHE A 377 0.34 4.34 37.04
CA PHE A 377 -0.08 5.73 36.87
C PHE A 377 -1.58 5.91 37.14
N ALA A 378 -2.42 4.97 36.73
CA ALA A 378 -3.86 5.03 37.00
C ALA A 378 -4.14 5.02 38.50
N GLN A 379 -3.49 4.14 39.26
CA GLN A 379 -3.63 4.05 40.72
C GLN A 379 -3.20 5.33 41.45
N GLU A 380 -2.31 6.13 40.86
CA GLU A 380 -1.89 7.42 41.41
C GLU A 380 -2.78 8.59 40.96
N LEU A 381 -3.19 8.60 39.69
CA LEU A 381 -3.81 9.77 39.05
C LEU A 381 -5.34 9.73 39.04
N VAL A 382 -5.96 8.55 39.11
CA VAL A 382 -7.42 8.40 39.07
C VAL A 382 -7.99 8.64 40.47
N THR A 383 -8.84 9.68 40.58
CA THR A 383 -9.47 10.08 41.85
C THR A 383 -10.98 9.86 41.87
N ASP A 384 -11.48 8.91 41.07
CA ASP A 384 -12.92 8.61 41.02
C ASP A 384 -13.38 7.98 42.34
N PRO A 385 -14.26 8.64 43.12
CA PRO A 385 -14.74 8.11 44.40
C PRO A 385 -15.61 6.85 44.26
N ALA A 386 -16.06 6.49 43.04
CA ALA A 386 -16.78 5.26 42.77
C ALA A 386 -15.86 4.03 42.67
N LEU A 387 -14.54 4.23 42.55
CA LEU A 387 -13.56 3.15 42.43
C LEU A 387 -12.80 2.95 43.75
N THR A 388 -12.62 1.69 44.15
CA THR A 388 -11.66 1.35 45.21
C THR A 388 -10.26 1.29 44.62
N ALA A 389 -9.22 1.48 45.43
CA ALA A 389 -7.82 1.45 44.96
C ALA A 389 -7.47 0.14 44.21
N ASP A 390 -7.99 -0.99 44.68
CA ASP A 390 -7.81 -2.31 44.05
C ASP A 390 -8.66 -2.50 42.77
N GLY A 391 -9.66 -1.64 42.56
CA GLY A 391 -10.56 -1.67 41.42
C GLY A 391 -10.11 -0.78 40.25
N ILE A 392 -9.09 0.06 40.44
CA ILE A 392 -8.56 0.94 39.40
C ILE A 392 -7.81 0.11 38.35
N GLN A 393 -8.10 0.39 37.08
CA GLN A 393 -7.52 -0.24 35.90
C GLN A 393 -6.77 0.82 35.06
N ALA A 394 -5.79 0.39 34.26
CA ALA A 394 -5.01 1.30 33.40
C ALA A 394 -5.90 2.16 32.47
N LYS A 395 -6.99 1.58 31.97
CA LYS A 395 -7.97 2.23 31.08
C LYS A 395 -8.87 3.28 31.74
N ASP A 396 -8.82 3.39 33.06
CA ASP A 396 -9.57 4.41 33.80
C ASP A 396 -8.92 5.79 33.69
N LEU A 397 -7.69 5.86 33.15
CA LEU A 397 -7.09 7.12 32.74
C LEU A 397 -7.97 7.86 31.70
N SER A 398 -8.18 9.14 31.95
CA SER A 398 -8.83 10.08 31.05
C SER A 398 -7.89 10.53 29.93
N ASN A 399 -8.46 10.98 28.81
CA ASN A 399 -7.68 11.51 27.70
C ASN A 399 -6.90 12.79 28.08
N ALA A 400 -7.41 13.61 29.00
CA ALA A 400 -6.65 14.71 29.61
C ALA A 400 -5.38 14.23 30.32
N GLN A 401 -5.47 13.15 31.11
CA GLN A 401 -4.30 12.57 31.77
C GLN A 401 -3.29 12.01 30.77
N CYS A 402 -3.76 11.39 29.67
CA CYS A 402 -2.88 10.97 28.58
C CYS A 402 -2.10 12.16 28.01
N GLN A 403 -2.77 13.27 27.74
CA GLN A 403 -2.16 14.49 27.16
C GLN A 403 -1.23 15.23 28.12
N ASN A 404 -1.25 14.95 29.42
CA ASN A 404 -0.24 15.50 30.34
C ASN A 404 1.18 14.99 29.99
N CYS A 405 1.27 13.76 29.49
CA CYS A 405 2.53 13.08 29.18
C CYS A 405 2.77 12.96 27.67
N HIS A 406 1.74 12.56 26.91
CA HIS A 406 1.78 12.36 25.46
C HIS A 406 1.32 13.61 24.71
N ARG A 407 2.13 14.67 24.78
CA ARG A 407 1.87 15.94 24.11
C ARG A 407 3.08 16.42 23.32
N PRO A 408 2.88 17.27 22.30
CA PRO A 408 3.98 17.90 21.58
C PRO A 408 5.02 18.53 22.51
N GLY A 409 6.29 18.34 22.18
CA GLY A 409 7.43 18.80 22.97
C GLY A 409 7.83 17.89 24.14
N SER A 410 7.06 16.84 24.45
CA SER A 410 7.51 15.80 25.39
C SER A 410 8.40 14.76 24.69
N ALA A 411 9.23 14.05 25.45
CA ALA A 411 10.07 12.98 24.93
C ALA A 411 9.27 11.76 24.41
N ILE A 412 7.97 11.68 24.72
CA ILE A 412 7.09 10.58 24.34
C ILE A 412 5.87 11.07 23.54
N ALA A 413 5.99 12.25 22.94
CA ALA A 413 4.99 12.78 22.01
C ALA A 413 4.83 11.81 20.82
N PRO A 414 3.61 11.63 20.28
CA PRO A 414 3.36 10.70 19.17
C PRO A 414 4.32 10.88 17.99
N GLU A 415 4.57 12.13 17.57
CA GLU A 415 5.48 12.46 16.48
C GLU A 415 6.96 12.14 16.77
N ARG A 416 7.35 12.06 18.05
CA ARG A 416 8.70 11.67 18.46
C ARG A 416 8.88 10.17 18.42
N VAL A 417 7.91 9.43 18.96
CA VAL A 417 8.02 7.97 19.14
C VAL A 417 7.63 7.14 17.92
N HIS A 418 6.80 7.69 17.04
CA HIS A 418 6.50 7.09 15.73
C HIS A 418 7.47 7.53 14.63
N TRP A 419 8.57 8.18 14.99
CA TRP A 419 9.63 8.49 14.05
C TRP A 419 10.34 7.23 13.56
N ASN A 420 10.66 7.18 12.26
CA ASN A 420 11.39 6.10 11.62
C ASN A 420 12.74 6.60 11.09
N GLN A 421 13.80 6.35 11.87
CA GLN A 421 15.17 6.74 11.51
C GLN A 421 15.59 6.26 10.12
N ASN A 422 15.28 5.01 9.77
CA ASN A 422 15.73 4.43 8.51
C ASN A 422 15.08 5.12 7.30
N GLU A 423 13.78 5.43 7.39
CA GLU A 423 13.07 6.10 6.30
C GLU A 423 13.53 7.55 6.13
N GLU A 424 13.74 8.29 7.23
CA GLU A 424 14.26 9.66 7.15
C GLU A 424 15.72 9.68 6.65
N ASN A 425 16.60 8.90 7.27
CA ASN A 425 18.02 8.95 6.95
C ASN A 425 18.33 8.30 5.59
N GLY A 426 17.46 7.45 5.05
CA GLY A 426 17.63 6.90 3.70
C GLY A 426 17.64 7.96 2.60
N ALA A 427 17.08 9.14 2.84
CA ALA A 427 17.17 10.28 1.92
C ALA A 427 18.60 10.82 1.79
N ARG A 428 19.47 10.57 2.77
CA ARG A 428 20.86 11.09 2.85
C ARG A 428 21.89 10.27 2.07
N TYR A 429 21.49 9.15 1.49
CA TYR A 429 22.43 8.21 0.87
C TYR A 429 21.94 7.79 -0.51
N LYS A 430 22.69 8.19 -1.54
CA LYS A 430 22.43 7.80 -2.93
C LYS A 430 23.70 7.33 -3.61
N MET A 431 23.67 6.11 -4.14
CA MET A 431 24.75 5.63 -5.00
C MET A 431 24.59 6.24 -6.39
N ASN A 432 25.70 6.68 -6.97
CA ASN A 432 25.78 7.23 -8.31
C ASN A 432 26.85 6.48 -9.09
N ILE A 433 26.52 6.00 -10.30
CA ILE A 433 27.49 5.41 -11.23
C ILE A 433 27.72 6.43 -12.34
N GLU A 434 28.96 6.90 -12.48
CA GLU A 434 29.38 7.85 -13.51
C GLU A 434 29.67 7.13 -14.83
N SER A 435 30.30 5.95 -14.76
CA SER A 435 30.57 5.13 -15.95
C SER A 435 30.77 3.66 -15.61
N ALA A 436 30.44 2.79 -16.56
CA ALA A 436 30.72 1.36 -16.51
C ALA A 436 31.10 0.88 -17.92
N ALA A 437 32.26 0.23 -18.06
CA ALA A 437 32.76 -0.24 -19.34
C ALA A 437 33.48 -1.59 -19.21
N TYR A 438 33.23 -2.49 -20.15
CA TYR A 438 33.94 -3.77 -20.23
C TYR A 438 35.27 -3.60 -20.97
N ASP A 439 36.35 -4.03 -20.34
CA ASP A 439 37.68 -4.17 -20.94
C ASP A 439 37.88 -5.63 -21.35
N SER A 440 37.84 -5.89 -22.66
CA SER A 440 38.02 -7.24 -23.19
C SER A 440 39.44 -7.78 -23.04
N ALA A 441 40.45 -6.91 -22.96
CA ALA A 441 41.84 -7.32 -22.80
C ALA A 441 42.11 -7.76 -21.35
N ALA A 442 41.58 -7.00 -20.38
CA ALA A 442 41.67 -7.35 -18.96
C ALA A 442 40.60 -8.36 -18.51
N ARG A 443 39.57 -8.59 -19.33
CA ARG A 443 38.37 -9.36 -18.98
C ARG A 443 37.75 -8.89 -17.66
N SER A 444 37.55 -7.58 -17.55
CA SER A 444 37.01 -6.94 -16.35
C SER A 444 36.08 -5.79 -16.72
N VAL A 445 35.26 -5.36 -15.77
CA VAL A 445 34.39 -4.18 -15.90
C VAL A 445 34.95 -3.08 -15.03
N ARG A 446 35.37 -1.98 -15.65
CA ARG A 446 35.78 -0.77 -14.96
C ARG A 446 34.56 0.08 -14.64
N VAL A 447 34.39 0.44 -13.38
CA VAL A 447 33.25 1.23 -12.90
C VAL A 447 33.76 2.46 -12.14
N LYS A 448 33.27 3.65 -12.50
CA LYS A 448 33.48 4.91 -11.77
C LYS A 448 32.19 5.32 -11.06
N TYR A 449 32.25 5.64 -9.77
CA TYR A 449 31.07 5.85 -8.92
C TYR A 449 31.39 6.68 -7.67
N PHE A 450 30.34 7.14 -6.99
CA PHE A 450 30.43 7.77 -5.67
C PHE A 450 29.10 7.59 -4.89
N LEU A 451 29.14 7.79 -3.58
CA LEU A 451 27.96 7.90 -2.73
C LEU A 451 27.75 9.38 -2.42
N SER A 452 26.54 9.91 -2.59
CA SER A 452 26.21 11.32 -2.29
C SER A 452 25.18 11.46 -1.17
N ASP A 453 25.15 12.66 -0.59
CA ASP A 453 24.07 13.16 0.28
C ASP A 453 23.14 14.13 -0.47
N PRO A 454 22.00 13.67 -1.01
CA PRO A 454 21.04 14.54 -1.67
C PRO A 454 20.47 15.65 -0.77
N THR A 455 20.48 15.45 0.56
CA THR A 455 19.97 16.44 1.52
C THR A 455 21.00 17.54 1.83
N ASN A 456 22.24 17.37 1.38
CA ASN A 456 23.35 18.28 1.61
C ASN A 456 24.07 18.63 0.29
N GLY A 457 23.29 19.02 -0.73
CA GLY A 457 23.84 19.50 -2.01
C GLY A 457 24.61 18.45 -2.82
N ASP A 458 24.26 17.17 -2.67
CA ASP A 458 24.92 16.02 -3.32
C ASP A 458 26.41 15.87 -2.95
N ALA A 459 26.81 16.33 -1.76
CA ALA A 459 28.16 16.14 -1.26
C ALA A 459 28.56 14.65 -1.27
N ALA A 460 29.75 14.34 -1.79
CA ALA A 460 30.27 12.98 -1.84
C ALA A 460 30.75 12.51 -0.46
N TYR A 461 30.61 11.22 -0.18
CA TYR A 461 31.08 10.59 1.06
C TYR A 461 32.39 9.83 0.85
N ASP A 462 33.35 10.03 1.76
CA ASP A 462 34.48 9.11 1.91
C ASP A 462 33.99 7.75 2.44
N LEU A 463 34.14 6.72 1.61
CA LEU A 463 33.75 5.34 1.88
C LEU A 463 34.72 4.60 2.82
N VAL A 464 35.88 5.18 3.14
CA VAL A 464 36.86 4.63 4.09
C VAL A 464 36.90 5.49 5.35
N THR A 465 35.93 5.25 6.23
CA THR A 465 35.73 6.03 7.46
C THR A 465 36.65 5.58 8.62
N PRO A 466 36.80 6.37 9.70
CA PRO A 466 37.70 6.03 10.82
C PRO A 466 37.43 4.70 11.54
N ASP A 467 36.23 4.16 11.42
CA ASP A 467 35.85 2.83 11.92
C ASP A 467 36.38 1.67 11.04
N CYS A 468 36.91 1.97 9.85
CA CYS A 468 37.63 1.03 9.00
C CYS A 468 39.04 0.75 9.56
N THR A 469 39.13 -0.24 10.45
CA THR A 469 40.36 -0.63 11.15
C THR A 469 41.05 -1.87 10.57
N GLY A 470 40.56 -2.37 9.43
CA GLY A 470 41.11 -3.53 8.72
C GLY A 470 42.43 -3.24 7.99
N PRO A 471 43.08 -4.27 7.42
CA PRO A 471 44.27 -4.09 6.59
C PRO A 471 43.96 -3.29 5.32
N ALA A 472 44.97 -2.69 4.70
CA ALA A 472 44.81 -1.79 3.55
C ALA A 472 44.05 -2.41 2.36
N GLU A 473 44.15 -3.72 2.16
CA GLU A 473 43.44 -4.43 1.07
C GLU A 473 41.96 -4.71 1.39
N ARG A 474 41.55 -4.58 2.67
CA ARG A 474 40.18 -4.75 3.13
C ARG A 474 39.95 -3.90 4.39
N PRO A 475 39.97 -2.56 4.26
CA PRO A 475 40.04 -1.66 5.41
C PRO A 475 38.74 -1.68 6.21
N CYS A 476 37.61 -1.95 5.56
CA CYS A 476 36.28 -1.88 6.15
C CYS A 476 35.67 -3.28 6.33
N GLY A 477 35.08 -3.52 7.52
CA GLY A 477 34.25 -4.70 7.80
C GLY A 477 32.78 -4.45 7.49
N ALA A 478 31.95 -5.50 7.42
CA ALA A 478 30.53 -5.39 7.06
C ALA A 478 29.67 -4.55 8.05
N ASN A 479 30.18 -4.29 9.25
CA ASN A 479 29.53 -3.45 10.26
C ASN A 479 30.06 -2.00 10.31
N THR A 480 31.04 -1.66 9.48
CA THR A 480 31.46 -0.26 9.31
C THR A 480 30.42 0.52 8.55
N ARG A 481 30.43 1.86 8.68
CA ARG A 481 29.41 2.75 8.12
C ARG A 481 29.06 2.45 6.66
N PHE A 482 30.07 2.29 5.80
CA PHE A 482 29.88 2.04 4.36
C PHE A 482 30.29 0.62 3.92
N GLY A 483 30.71 -0.24 4.86
CA GLY A 483 31.30 -1.54 4.56
C GLY A 483 30.39 -2.56 3.89
N ASN A 484 29.08 -2.32 3.81
CA ASN A 484 28.12 -3.22 3.18
C ASN A 484 27.73 -2.83 1.74
N LEU A 485 28.23 -1.70 1.24
CA LEU A 485 27.94 -1.22 -0.11
C LEU A 485 28.71 -2.02 -1.16
N GLN A 486 28.03 -2.44 -2.21
CA GLN A 486 28.57 -3.33 -3.24
C GLN A 486 28.12 -2.91 -4.63
N LEU A 487 28.99 -3.11 -5.62
CA LEU A 487 28.67 -3.06 -7.03
C LEU A 487 28.70 -4.48 -7.58
N ARG A 488 27.58 -4.95 -8.12
CA ARG A 488 27.44 -6.29 -8.70
C ARG A 488 27.26 -6.19 -10.20
N VAL A 489 27.96 -7.06 -10.93
CA VAL A 489 27.78 -7.16 -12.37
C VAL A 489 26.92 -8.38 -12.68
N ALA A 490 25.87 -8.16 -13.45
CA ALA A 490 24.99 -9.18 -13.97
C ALA A 490 25.01 -9.14 -15.49
N TYR A 491 25.03 -10.29 -16.14
CA TYR A 491 25.06 -10.36 -17.60
C TYR A 491 24.30 -11.58 -18.09
N GLN A 492 24.09 -11.63 -19.41
CA GLN A 492 23.64 -12.84 -20.08
C GLN A 492 24.68 -13.93 -19.88
N ASN A 493 24.31 -15.02 -19.21
CA ASN A 493 25.26 -16.03 -18.73
C ASN A 493 25.03 -17.44 -19.31
N LEU A 494 24.21 -17.62 -20.35
CA LEU A 494 23.88 -18.94 -20.89
C LEU A 494 24.37 -19.12 -22.33
N VAL A 495 25.12 -20.20 -22.58
CA VAL A 495 25.60 -20.55 -23.92
C VAL A 495 24.42 -20.85 -24.86
N GLY A 496 24.46 -20.29 -26.07
CA GLY A 496 23.42 -20.45 -27.09
C GLY A 496 22.24 -19.48 -26.98
N GLN A 497 22.16 -18.70 -25.90
CA GLN A 497 21.16 -17.64 -25.78
C GLN A 497 21.50 -16.47 -26.74
N PRO A 498 20.52 -15.89 -27.46
CA PRO A 498 20.77 -14.74 -28.34
C PRO A 498 21.26 -13.50 -27.58
N THR A 499 22.21 -12.76 -28.17
CA THR A 499 22.81 -11.55 -27.54
C THR A 499 21.85 -10.36 -27.37
N GLY A 500 20.67 -10.43 -27.98
CA GLY A 500 19.57 -9.48 -27.77
C GLY A 500 18.72 -9.75 -26.53
N VAL A 501 18.93 -10.87 -25.83
CA VAL A 501 18.18 -11.22 -24.62
C VAL A 501 18.80 -10.55 -23.39
N THR A 502 17.98 -9.81 -22.63
CA THR A 502 18.44 -8.92 -21.53
C THR A 502 18.01 -9.41 -20.15
N GLU A 503 17.68 -10.70 -20.02
CA GLU A 503 17.49 -11.40 -18.75
C GLU A 503 18.85 -11.71 -18.15
N PHE A 504 19.41 -10.74 -17.43
CA PHE A 504 20.70 -10.88 -16.75
C PHE A 504 20.58 -11.78 -15.52
N THR A 505 21.70 -12.36 -15.12
CA THR A 505 21.85 -13.00 -13.80
C THR A 505 23.11 -12.50 -13.11
N ALA A 506 23.06 -12.34 -11.79
CA ALA A 506 24.22 -12.12 -10.94
C ALA A 506 24.88 -13.46 -10.52
N TYR A 507 24.22 -14.60 -10.78
CA TYR A 507 24.75 -15.95 -10.54
C TYR A 507 25.63 -16.42 -11.70
N ASN A 508 26.59 -15.59 -12.06
CA ASN A 508 27.52 -15.81 -13.16
C ASN A 508 28.37 -17.07 -12.91
N ASN A 509 28.39 -17.97 -13.89
CA ASN A 509 29.05 -19.28 -13.80
C ASN A 509 28.69 -20.07 -12.50
N GLY A 510 27.44 -19.98 -12.05
CA GLY A 510 26.93 -20.75 -10.90
C GLY A 510 27.17 -20.13 -9.52
N GLY A 511 27.73 -18.92 -9.44
CA GLY A 511 28.01 -18.22 -8.17
C GLY A 511 27.77 -16.71 -8.22
N ASN A 512 27.56 -16.09 -7.06
CA ASN A 512 27.31 -14.64 -6.95
C ASN A 512 28.59 -13.84 -6.67
N ASN A 513 29.66 -14.16 -7.41
CA ASN A 513 31.04 -13.76 -7.09
C ASN A 513 31.56 -12.59 -7.95
N VAL A 514 30.77 -12.09 -8.89
CA VAL A 514 31.16 -10.99 -9.77
C VAL A 514 30.70 -9.66 -9.16
N PHE A 515 31.46 -9.18 -8.19
CA PHE A 515 31.17 -7.96 -7.47
C PHE A 515 32.45 -7.33 -6.90
N ALA A 516 32.34 -6.07 -6.50
CA ALA A 516 33.31 -5.40 -5.65
C ALA A 516 32.60 -4.69 -4.49
N TRP A 517 33.29 -4.60 -3.36
CA TRP A 517 32.88 -3.70 -2.27
C TRP A 517 33.18 -2.26 -2.69
N ALA A 518 32.27 -1.33 -2.41
CA ALA A 518 32.41 0.07 -2.83
C ALA A 518 33.62 0.75 -2.17
N HIS A 519 33.95 0.38 -0.93
CA HIS A 519 35.13 0.92 -0.24
C HIS A 519 36.47 0.36 -0.76
N ASN A 520 36.46 -0.61 -1.68
CA ASN A 520 37.69 -1.16 -2.29
C ASN A 520 38.09 -0.42 -3.57
N GLY A 521 37.30 0.54 -4.05
CA GLY A 521 37.67 1.38 -5.18
C GLY A 521 38.85 2.30 -4.86
N VAL A 522 39.57 2.72 -5.90
CA VAL A 522 40.60 3.76 -5.78
C VAL A 522 39.93 5.13 -5.78
N ASN A 523 40.04 5.87 -4.68
CA ASN A 523 39.56 7.26 -4.56
C ASN A 523 40.45 8.20 -5.40
N ASP A 524 39.85 9.09 -6.19
CA ASP A 524 40.55 10.08 -7.00
C ASP A 524 40.98 11.35 -6.23
N GLY A 525 40.70 11.39 -4.93
CA GLY A 525 40.97 12.51 -4.03
C GLY A 525 39.76 13.42 -3.79
N ASN A 526 38.63 13.18 -4.47
CA ASN A 526 37.39 13.93 -4.30
C ASN A 526 36.20 13.03 -3.87
N ASP A 527 36.48 11.85 -3.32
CA ASP A 527 35.48 10.85 -2.92
C ASP A 527 34.68 10.25 -4.10
N HIS A 528 35.33 10.26 -5.27
CA HIS A 528 34.93 9.49 -6.44
C HIS A 528 35.87 8.30 -6.62
N TYR A 529 35.29 7.13 -6.82
CA TYR A 529 35.98 5.84 -6.77
C TYR A 529 35.98 5.17 -8.14
N THR A 530 37.09 4.52 -8.48
CA THR A 530 37.18 3.61 -9.62
C THR A 530 37.50 2.19 -9.17
N VAL A 531 36.76 1.20 -9.65
CA VAL A 531 37.01 -0.22 -9.35
C VAL A 531 36.93 -1.07 -10.61
N ASP A 532 37.80 -2.08 -10.69
CA ASP A 532 37.77 -3.10 -11.75
C ASP A 532 37.17 -4.41 -11.18
N ILE A 533 36.10 -4.90 -11.80
CA ILE A 533 35.41 -6.12 -11.41
C ILE A 533 35.73 -7.23 -12.42
N ALA A 534 36.47 -8.25 -12.00
CA ALA A 534 36.89 -9.33 -12.88
C ALA A 534 35.70 -10.20 -13.35
N ILE A 535 35.66 -10.52 -14.64
CA ILE A 535 34.67 -11.42 -15.23
C ILE A 535 35.28 -12.83 -15.31
N PRO A 536 34.64 -13.86 -14.70
CA PRO A 536 35.13 -15.23 -14.76
C PRO A 536 35.32 -15.72 -16.21
N PRO A 537 36.24 -16.68 -16.45
CA PRO A 537 36.35 -17.35 -17.75
C PRO A 537 35.03 -18.02 -18.16
N ASP A 538 34.80 -18.11 -19.47
CA ASP A 538 33.66 -18.84 -20.01
C ASP A 538 33.80 -20.35 -19.73
N SER A 539 32.68 -21.05 -19.62
CA SER A 539 32.60 -22.50 -19.42
C SER A 539 31.71 -23.14 -20.49
N GLU A 540 31.54 -24.46 -20.43
CA GLU A 540 30.66 -25.18 -21.35
C GLU A 540 29.20 -24.67 -21.31
N PHE A 541 28.76 -24.19 -20.16
CA PHE A 541 27.37 -23.77 -19.93
C PHE A 541 27.21 -22.27 -19.67
N ALA A 542 28.30 -21.55 -19.40
CA ALA A 542 28.28 -20.14 -19.07
C ALA A 542 29.17 -19.29 -19.99
N VAL A 543 28.64 -18.17 -20.47
CA VAL A 543 29.37 -17.22 -21.33
C VAL A 543 29.06 -15.78 -20.92
N ALA A 544 30.05 -14.88 -20.94
CA ALA A 544 29.81 -13.45 -20.78
C ALA A 544 29.57 -12.80 -22.16
N ALA A 545 28.32 -12.44 -22.48
CA ALA A 545 27.97 -11.90 -23.79
C ALA A 545 26.86 -10.83 -23.73
N GLY A 546 26.69 -10.11 -24.85
CA GLY A 546 25.57 -9.19 -25.05
C GLY A 546 25.66 -7.97 -24.14
N THR A 547 24.50 -7.57 -23.61
CA THR A 547 24.39 -6.48 -22.64
C THR A 547 24.54 -6.99 -21.21
N ALA A 548 25.22 -6.21 -20.40
CA ALA A 548 25.40 -6.41 -18.98
C ALA A 548 24.92 -5.19 -18.20
N ARG A 549 24.78 -5.38 -16.90
CA ARG A 549 24.39 -4.35 -15.94
C ARG A 549 25.33 -4.38 -14.76
N VAL A 550 25.83 -3.22 -14.36
CA VAL A 550 26.31 -3.02 -13.00
C VAL A 550 25.17 -2.44 -12.18
N VAL A 551 24.95 -2.97 -10.99
CA VAL A 551 23.93 -2.50 -10.05
C VAL A 551 24.53 -2.36 -8.66
N THR A 552 24.19 -1.29 -7.97
CA THR A 552 24.58 -1.11 -6.58
C THR A 552 23.58 -1.78 -5.66
N ILE A 553 24.08 -2.36 -4.57
CA ILE A 553 23.26 -2.87 -3.47
C ILE A 553 23.96 -2.55 -2.15
N GLY A 554 23.23 -2.63 -1.04
CA GLY A 554 23.79 -2.50 0.31
C GLY A 554 22.99 -1.55 1.19
N GLN A 555 23.47 -1.39 2.42
CA GLN A 555 22.96 -0.46 3.43
C GLN A 555 24.12 0.32 4.02
N VAL A 556 23.80 1.49 4.58
CA VAL A 556 24.70 2.21 5.49
C VAL A 556 24.45 1.74 6.92
N LYS A 557 25.51 1.60 7.73
CA LYS A 557 25.40 1.35 9.16
C LYS A 557 25.38 2.66 9.92
N GLU A 558 24.34 2.89 10.71
CA GLU A 558 24.23 4.07 11.56
C GLU A 558 24.00 3.68 13.01
N PRO A 559 24.51 4.47 13.98
CA PRO A 559 24.05 4.40 15.36
C PRO A 559 22.53 4.54 15.43
N LEU A 560 21.88 3.62 16.13
CA LEU A 560 20.50 3.76 16.53
C LEU A 560 20.38 5.02 17.40
N LEU A 561 19.42 5.88 17.10
CA LEU A 561 19.16 7.09 17.88
C LEU A 561 18.02 6.85 18.89
N GLU A 562 18.09 7.54 20.03
CA GLU A 562 17.06 7.46 21.07
C GLU A 562 15.70 7.94 20.54
N VAL A 563 14.73 7.03 20.49
CA VAL A 563 13.39 7.31 20.00
C VAL A 563 12.63 8.20 20.98
N LYS A 564 12.85 8.02 22.29
CA LYS A 564 12.17 8.76 23.36
C LYS A 564 12.96 9.99 23.78
N TRP A 565 12.96 11.01 22.94
CA TRP A 565 13.76 12.21 23.15
C TRP A 565 13.03 13.48 22.73
N ALA A 566 13.17 14.55 23.52
CA ALA A 566 12.30 15.74 23.40
C ALA A 566 12.73 16.72 22.27
N THR A 567 14.01 16.76 21.93
CA THR A 567 14.60 17.76 21.02
C THR A 567 15.64 17.16 20.09
N ASP A 568 15.72 17.60 18.84
CA ASP A 568 16.78 17.15 17.93
C ASP A 568 18.08 17.97 18.12
N PRO A 569 19.27 17.41 17.83
CA PRO A 569 19.49 16.02 17.42
C PRO A 569 19.30 15.03 18.57
N ARG A 570 18.81 13.84 18.25
CA ARG A 570 18.66 12.74 19.20
C ARG A 570 20.04 12.13 19.52
N PRO A 571 20.33 11.78 20.77
CA PRO A 571 21.57 11.09 21.11
C PRO A 571 21.53 9.64 20.61
N GLU A 572 22.71 9.03 20.50
CA GLU A 572 22.84 7.59 20.22
C GLU A 572 22.30 6.76 21.40
N ALA A 573 21.66 5.63 21.06
CA ALA A 573 21.17 4.69 22.05
C ALA A 573 22.33 4.05 22.82
N THR A 574 22.16 3.89 24.13
CA THR A 574 23.16 3.25 25.01
C THR A 574 22.62 1.93 25.56
N PRO A 575 23.29 0.78 25.32
CA PRO A 575 24.56 0.61 24.61
C PRO A 575 24.46 0.83 23.08
N LEU A 576 25.57 1.24 22.46
CA LEU A 576 25.64 1.49 21.02
C LEU A 576 25.13 0.28 20.25
N THR A 577 24.07 0.51 19.46
CA THR A 577 23.47 -0.46 18.56
C THR A 577 23.50 0.13 17.16
N LEU A 578 23.91 -0.65 16.17
CA LEU A 578 23.88 -0.21 14.77
C LEU A 578 22.61 -0.69 14.08
N ILE A 579 21.97 0.20 13.34
CA ILE A 579 20.88 -0.14 12.42
C ILE A 579 21.39 -0.16 10.98
N ASN A 580 20.62 -0.81 10.12
CA ASN A 580 20.75 -0.62 8.69
C ASN A 580 19.97 0.64 8.30
N THR A 581 20.58 1.49 7.49
CA THR A 581 19.93 2.61 6.82
C THR A 581 19.97 2.35 5.33
N VAL A 582 18.82 2.49 4.70
CA VAL A 582 18.63 2.16 3.28
C VAL A 582 19.33 3.18 2.41
N VAL A 583 19.90 2.72 1.30
CA VAL A 583 20.59 3.57 0.32
C VAL A 583 19.82 3.56 -0.98
N GLN A 584 19.62 4.72 -1.59
CA GLN A 584 19.05 4.83 -2.93
C GLN A 584 20.03 4.19 -3.92
N ASN A 585 19.77 2.93 -4.28
CA ASN A 585 20.62 2.18 -5.20
C ASN A 585 20.42 2.64 -6.64
N THR A 586 21.41 2.37 -7.48
CA THR A 586 21.40 2.74 -8.90
C THR A 586 21.95 1.60 -9.77
N PHE A 587 21.86 1.75 -11.08
CA PHE A 587 22.41 0.81 -12.03
C PHE A 587 22.86 1.52 -13.31
N GLN A 588 23.75 0.88 -14.06
CA GLN A 588 24.11 1.28 -15.41
C GLN A 588 24.27 0.04 -16.29
N GLU A 589 23.83 0.13 -17.53
CA GLU A 589 23.95 -0.93 -18.52
C GLU A 589 25.06 -0.61 -19.52
N PHE A 590 25.78 -1.65 -19.95
CA PHE A 590 26.90 -1.55 -20.88
C PHE A 590 26.99 -2.83 -21.73
N ALA A 591 27.65 -2.75 -22.88
CA ALA A 591 27.85 -3.91 -23.74
C ALA A 591 29.14 -4.66 -23.35
N ILE A 592 29.04 -5.98 -23.18
CA ILE A 592 30.20 -6.89 -23.15
C ILE A 592 30.58 -7.27 -24.57
N SER A 593 29.59 -7.52 -25.41
CA SER A 593 29.76 -7.81 -26.83
C SER A 593 28.55 -7.35 -27.63
N GLY A 594 28.76 -7.01 -28.91
CA GLY A 594 27.69 -6.54 -29.78
C GLY A 594 27.11 -5.17 -29.38
N PRO A 595 25.94 -4.78 -29.91
CA PRO A 595 25.29 -3.52 -29.56
C PRO A 595 24.70 -3.55 -28.15
N LEU A 596 24.67 -2.39 -27.49
CA LEU A 596 23.97 -2.19 -26.23
C LEU A 596 22.46 -2.31 -26.46
N ASN A 597 21.83 -3.32 -25.83
CA ASN A 597 20.39 -3.57 -25.83
C ASN A 597 19.89 -3.41 -24.39
N PRO A 598 19.30 -2.26 -24.03
CA PRO A 598 18.85 -2.02 -22.68
C PRO A 598 17.77 -3.01 -22.24
N ARG A 599 17.76 -3.38 -20.95
CA ARG A 599 16.70 -4.24 -20.43
C ARG A 599 15.37 -3.49 -20.45
N ARG A 600 14.35 -4.12 -21.03
CA ARG A 600 12.99 -3.57 -21.07
C ARG A 600 12.47 -3.14 -19.69
N LYS A 601 11.82 -1.97 -19.64
CA LYS A 601 11.09 -1.46 -18.48
C LYS A 601 9.68 -2.03 -18.49
N ILE A 602 9.29 -2.71 -17.41
CA ILE A 602 7.99 -3.41 -17.30
C ILE A 602 7.24 -2.90 -16.08
N VAL A 603 7.93 -2.81 -14.95
CA VAL A 603 7.45 -2.20 -13.71
C VAL A 603 8.41 -1.10 -13.29
N ALA A 604 8.00 -0.27 -12.34
CA ALA A 604 8.81 0.84 -11.82
C ALA A 604 8.84 0.82 -10.29
N THR A 605 10.00 1.13 -9.72
CA THR A 605 10.21 1.16 -8.26
C THR A 605 9.27 2.17 -7.58
N GLU A 606 9.01 3.30 -8.24
CA GLU A 606 8.14 4.36 -7.74
C GLU A 606 6.70 3.85 -7.57
N LYS A 607 6.23 2.98 -8.47
CA LYS A 607 4.92 2.33 -8.38
C LYS A 607 4.86 1.37 -7.19
N CYS A 608 5.92 0.59 -6.96
CA CYS A 608 6.01 -0.26 -5.77
C CYS A 608 6.01 0.56 -4.46
N ASN A 609 6.71 1.69 -4.46
CA ASN A 609 6.85 2.58 -3.30
C ASN A 609 5.56 3.30 -2.92
N VAL A 610 4.56 3.40 -3.82
CA VAL A 610 3.22 3.86 -3.45
C VAL A 610 2.68 3.02 -2.28
N CYS A 611 2.91 1.71 -2.29
CA CYS A 611 2.50 0.81 -1.21
C CYS A 611 3.61 0.54 -0.18
N HIS A 612 4.87 0.41 -0.59
CA HIS A 612 5.96 -0.05 0.30
C HIS A 612 6.78 1.06 0.97
N GLY A 613 6.57 2.34 0.64
CA GLY A 613 7.40 3.44 1.13
C GLY A 613 8.78 3.41 0.47
N ALA A 614 9.66 2.53 0.95
CA ALA A 614 10.87 2.11 0.27
C ALA A 614 10.86 0.59 0.05
N LEU A 615 10.93 0.17 -1.21
CA LEU A 615 10.88 -1.24 -1.56
C LEU A 615 12.01 -2.00 -0.83
N GLY A 616 11.66 -3.14 -0.24
CA GLY A 616 12.62 -4.00 0.45
C GLY A 616 12.99 -3.57 1.87
N THR A 617 12.50 -2.43 2.37
CA THR A 617 12.87 -1.90 3.70
C THR A 617 11.90 -2.28 4.81
N THR A 618 10.66 -2.60 4.47
CA THR A 618 9.63 -3.11 5.38
C THR A 618 8.65 -3.95 4.58
N SER A 619 8.15 -5.04 5.16
CA SER A 619 7.09 -5.86 4.56
C SER A 619 6.23 -6.48 5.65
N GLY A 620 4.94 -6.17 5.67
CA GLY A 620 4.02 -6.54 6.74
C GLY A 620 4.19 -5.65 7.99
N SER A 621 3.58 -6.07 9.10
CA SER A 621 3.64 -5.42 10.44
C SER A 621 5.04 -5.42 11.09
N ASN A 622 6.10 -5.29 10.29
CA ASN A 622 7.49 -5.58 10.61
C ASN A 622 8.37 -4.32 10.52
N THR A 623 9.46 -4.31 11.30
CA THR A 623 10.53 -3.31 11.19
C THR A 623 11.57 -3.75 10.15
N LEU A 624 12.49 -2.85 9.77
CA LEU A 624 13.59 -3.13 8.83
C LEU A 624 14.42 -4.38 9.17
N ALA A 625 14.54 -4.71 10.45
CA ALA A 625 15.25 -5.90 10.92
C ALA A 625 14.71 -7.20 10.29
N ASN A 626 13.42 -7.21 9.90
CA ASN A 626 12.72 -8.34 9.31
C ASN A 626 12.43 -8.14 7.80
N ALA A 627 12.96 -7.08 7.18
CA ALA A 627 12.71 -6.79 5.79
C ALA A 627 13.48 -7.71 4.84
N PHE A 628 12.99 -7.86 3.60
CA PHE A 628 13.66 -8.66 2.57
C PHE A 628 15.11 -8.19 2.38
N HIS A 629 16.05 -9.06 2.73
CA HIS A 629 17.49 -8.75 2.67
C HIS A 629 17.87 -7.48 3.45
N GLY A 630 17.11 -7.15 4.49
CA GLY A 630 17.29 -6.00 5.38
C GLY A 630 17.18 -4.63 4.71
N GLY A 631 16.63 -4.52 3.50
CA GLY A 631 16.61 -3.25 2.75
C GLY A 631 17.82 -3.00 1.85
N ALA A 632 18.73 -3.96 1.70
CA ALA A 632 19.91 -3.79 0.85
C ALA A 632 19.60 -3.71 -0.66
N ARG A 633 18.38 -4.05 -1.07
CA ARG A 633 17.93 -4.12 -2.47
C ARG A 633 16.57 -3.44 -2.55
N ASN A 634 16.55 -2.21 -3.05
CA ASN A 634 15.38 -1.33 -2.99
C ASN A 634 14.98 -0.73 -4.34
N ILE A 635 15.51 -1.26 -5.43
CA ILE A 635 15.09 -0.94 -6.79
C ILE A 635 14.79 -2.24 -7.55
N VAL A 636 13.80 -2.21 -8.44
CA VAL A 636 13.42 -3.34 -9.30
C VAL A 636 14.63 -3.91 -10.02
N GLU A 637 15.52 -3.04 -10.48
CA GLU A 637 16.71 -3.37 -11.26
C GLU A 637 17.74 -4.19 -10.48
N ALA A 638 17.77 -4.08 -9.16
CA ALA A 638 18.59 -4.90 -8.27
C ALA A 638 17.92 -6.24 -7.96
N CYS A 639 16.58 -6.28 -7.91
CA CYS A 639 15.85 -7.51 -7.66
C CYS A 639 16.01 -8.50 -8.83
N VAL A 640 15.79 -8.03 -10.07
CA VAL A 640 15.72 -8.90 -11.27
C VAL A 640 17.03 -9.59 -11.64
N VAL A 641 18.17 -9.11 -11.16
CA VAL A 641 19.47 -9.77 -11.41
C VAL A 641 19.70 -10.98 -10.50
N CYS A 642 19.00 -11.08 -9.37
CA CYS A 642 19.06 -12.23 -8.47
C CYS A 642 17.80 -13.10 -8.55
N HIS A 643 16.66 -12.47 -8.83
CA HIS A 643 15.36 -13.08 -9.10
C HIS A 643 15.17 -13.27 -10.60
N ASP A 644 16.14 -13.96 -11.20
CA ASP A 644 16.21 -14.24 -12.63
C ASP A 644 15.49 -15.56 -12.99
N PRO A 645 15.28 -15.88 -14.28
CA PRO A 645 14.58 -17.09 -14.72
C PRO A 645 15.23 -18.40 -14.24
N GLY A 646 16.55 -18.41 -14.03
CA GLY A 646 17.32 -19.55 -13.53
C GLY A 646 17.17 -19.80 -12.03
N ARG A 647 16.47 -18.91 -11.31
CA ARG A 647 16.30 -18.98 -9.86
C ARG A 647 15.10 -19.83 -9.48
N VAL A 648 15.39 -21.01 -8.94
CA VAL A 648 14.41 -21.90 -8.31
C VAL A 648 14.50 -21.82 -6.79
N SER A 649 13.36 -21.96 -6.13
CA SER A 649 13.26 -22.09 -4.68
C SER A 649 13.55 -23.51 -4.20
N SER A 650 13.85 -23.69 -2.92
CA SER A 650 13.66 -24.98 -2.25
C SER A 650 12.20 -25.24 -1.87
N THR A 651 11.34 -24.25 -2.10
CA THR A 651 9.90 -24.28 -1.77
C THR A 651 9.17 -25.14 -2.78
N VAL A 652 8.35 -26.06 -2.32
CA VAL A 652 7.43 -26.85 -3.15
C VAL A 652 6.15 -26.06 -3.44
N MET A 653 5.63 -26.15 -4.67
CA MET A 653 4.35 -25.54 -5.03
C MET A 653 3.22 -26.13 -4.18
N THR A 654 2.33 -25.28 -3.69
CA THR A 654 1.24 -25.65 -2.77
C THR A 654 0.02 -26.26 -3.46
N ASN A 655 0.05 -26.33 -4.80
CA ASN A 655 -0.99 -26.95 -5.62
C ASN A 655 -0.83 -28.48 -5.75
N GLY A 656 0.03 -29.10 -4.93
CA GLY A 656 0.25 -30.55 -4.91
C GLY A 656 1.23 -31.09 -5.96
N LEU A 657 1.74 -30.25 -6.87
CA LEU A 657 2.76 -30.69 -7.83
C LEU A 657 4.11 -30.86 -7.14
N ALA A 658 4.84 -31.91 -7.50
CA ALA A 658 6.22 -32.15 -7.08
C ALA A 658 7.21 -31.23 -7.83
N LEU A 659 6.91 -29.93 -7.89
CA LEU A 659 7.72 -28.89 -8.52
C LEU A 659 8.08 -27.83 -7.49
N ASN A 660 9.22 -27.18 -7.68
CA ASN A 660 9.60 -26.05 -6.85
C ASN A 660 9.01 -24.74 -7.39
N GLU A 661 8.68 -23.82 -6.48
CA GLU A 661 8.35 -22.45 -6.87
C GLU A 661 9.54 -21.78 -7.54
N SER A 662 9.29 -21.07 -8.64
CA SER A 662 10.32 -20.23 -9.25
C SER A 662 10.40 -18.90 -8.52
N TYR A 663 11.62 -18.47 -8.22
CA TYR A 663 11.91 -17.15 -7.66
C TYR A 663 12.25 -16.13 -8.75
N GLN A 664 11.96 -16.42 -10.01
CA GLN A 664 11.90 -15.41 -11.05
C GLN A 664 10.97 -14.27 -10.63
N PHE A 665 11.43 -13.03 -10.77
CA PHE A 665 10.78 -11.85 -10.20
C PHE A 665 9.29 -11.75 -10.55
N LYS A 666 8.92 -11.93 -11.82
CA LYS A 666 7.52 -11.85 -12.25
C LYS A 666 6.63 -12.91 -11.57
N ARG A 667 7.10 -14.15 -11.46
CA ARG A 667 6.32 -15.24 -10.84
C ARG A 667 6.22 -15.03 -9.34
N MET A 668 7.32 -14.70 -8.68
CA MET A 668 7.35 -14.43 -7.24
C MET A 668 6.43 -13.26 -6.87
N ILE A 669 6.53 -12.13 -7.58
CA ILE A 669 5.74 -10.93 -7.26
C ILE A 669 4.25 -11.15 -7.55
N HIS A 670 3.90 -11.76 -8.69
CA HIS A 670 2.51 -12.12 -8.96
C HIS A 670 1.98 -13.15 -7.96
N GLY A 671 2.79 -14.14 -7.58
CA GLY A 671 2.37 -15.15 -6.62
C GLY A 671 2.07 -14.58 -5.23
N ILE A 672 2.92 -13.68 -4.75
CA ILE A 672 2.73 -13.00 -3.45
C ILE A 672 1.47 -12.13 -3.45
N HIS A 673 1.29 -11.26 -4.46
CA HIS A 673 0.19 -10.29 -4.48
C HIS A 673 -1.12 -10.84 -5.07
N GLY A 674 -1.05 -11.95 -5.81
CA GLY A 674 -2.19 -12.59 -6.45
C GLY A 674 -2.93 -13.59 -5.56
N ASN A 675 -2.49 -13.83 -4.32
CA ASN A 675 -3.05 -14.85 -3.42
C ASN A 675 -4.58 -14.73 -3.23
N GLY A 676 -5.12 -13.51 -3.11
CA GLY A 676 -6.55 -13.27 -2.99
C GLY A 676 -7.36 -13.59 -4.27
N THR A 677 -6.68 -13.73 -5.41
CA THR A 677 -7.24 -13.90 -6.75
C THR A 677 -6.94 -15.25 -7.41
N ARG A 678 -6.14 -16.12 -6.76
CA ARG A 678 -5.90 -17.50 -7.21
C ARG A 678 -7.23 -18.27 -7.21
N GLU A 679 -7.75 -18.45 -8.43
CA GLU A 679 -9.05 -18.96 -8.90
C GLU A 679 -10.23 -19.02 -7.88
N PRO A 680 -11.31 -18.25 -8.11
CA PRO A 680 -12.61 -18.40 -7.47
C PRO A 680 -13.51 -19.40 -8.20
N GLY A 681 -14.20 -20.26 -7.46
CA GLY A 681 -15.19 -21.18 -8.02
C GLY A 681 -16.18 -21.81 -7.04
N THR A 682 -15.91 -21.78 -5.74
CA THR A 682 -16.82 -22.23 -4.69
C THR A 682 -16.88 -21.20 -3.56
N ASN A 683 -18.04 -21.05 -2.93
CA ASN A 683 -18.22 -20.26 -1.72
C ASN A 683 -18.79 -21.19 -0.61
N PRO A 684 -18.04 -21.47 0.48
CA PRO A 684 -16.68 -21.01 0.72
C PRO A 684 -15.69 -21.65 -0.27
N PRO A 685 -14.55 -20.98 -0.59
CA PRO A 685 -13.53 -21.52 -1.47
C PRO A 685 -12.95 -22.81 -0.87
N THR A 686 -13.04 -23.92 -1.59
CA THR A 686 -12.62 -25.23 -1.06
C THR A 686 -11.14 -25.56 -1.29
N ALA A 687 -10.43 -24.82 -2.14
CA ALA A 687 -8.97 -24.87 -2.24
C ALA A 687 -8.45 -23.62 -2.96
N ARG A 688 -7.63 -22.84 -2.25
CA ARG A 688 -6.86 -21.71 -2.81
C ARG A 688 -5.42 -21.90 -2.31
N PHE A 689 -4.48 -22.09 -3.23
CA PHE A 689 -3.11 -22.49 -2.91
C PHE A 689 -2.23 -21.25 -2.66
N PRO A 690 -1.64 -21.09 -1.47
CA PRO A 690 -0.85 -19.90 -1.16
C PRO A 690 0.53 -19.95 -1.83
N PHE A 691 1.06 -18.81 -2.27
CA PHE A 691 2.51 -18.71 -2.49
C PHE A 691 3.23 -18.80 -1.14
N THR A 692 4.25 -19.66 -1.05
CA THR A 692 4.96 -19.91 0.20
C THR A 692 6.47 -19.72 0.06
N HIS A 693 7.14 -19.58 1.20
CA HIS A 693 8.60 -19.72 1.33
C HIS A 693 8.88 -20.90 2.25
N GLY A 694 9.90 -21.71 1.94
CA GLY A 694 10.39 -22.75 2.84
C GLY A 694 9.58 -24.05 2.86
N ASN A 695 8.44 -24.13 2.16
CA ASN A 695 7.64 -25.36 2.05
C ASN A 695 8.46 -26.51 1.45
N ARG A 696 8.46 -27.69 2.08
CA ARG A 696 9.15 -28.88 1.54
C ARG A 696 8.19 -30.04 1.26
N VAL A 697 6.90 -29.84 1.46
CA VAL A 697 5.89 -30.90 1.40
C VAL A 697 5.18 -30.83 0.07
N VAL A 698 5.16 -31.96 -0.64
CA VAL A 698 4.32 -32.20 -1.80
C VAL A 698 2.94 -32.60 -1.30
N ALA A 699 2.04 -31.63 -1.25
CA ALA A 699 0.63 -31.80 -0.93
C ALA A 699 -0.16 -30.57 -1.39
N GLU A 700 -1.48 -30.69 -1.38
CA GLU A 700 -2.37 -29.55 -1.57
C GLU A 700 -2.55 -28.81 -0.23
N PHE A 701 -2.46 -27.48 -0.26
CA PHE A 701 -2.66 -26.62 0.93
C PHE A 701 -3.76 -25.58 0.69
N ASP A 702 -4.55 -25.27 1.71
CA ASP A 702 -5.44 -24.10 1.68
C ASP A 702 -4.69 -22.78 2.01
N LEU A 703 -5.38 -21.64 1.91
CA LEU A 703 -4.79 -20.31 2.20
C LEU A 703 -4.42 -20.12 3.67
N THR A 704 -4.99 -20.91 4.58
CA THR A 704 -4.57 -20.89 5.99
C THR A 704 -3.25 -21.63 6.19
N GLY A 705 -2.82 -22.40 5.18
CA GLY A 705 -1.62 -23.22 5.22
C GLY A 705 -1.90 -24.61 5.79
N VAL A 706 -3.15 -25.05 5.85
CA VAL A 706 -3.49 -26.42 6.26
C VAL A 706 -3.40 -27.34 5.05
N GLN A 707 -2.70 -28.47 5.24
CA GLN A 707 -2.58 -29.53 4.26
C GLN A 707 -3.92 -30.26 4.07
N LEU A 708 -4.42 -30.34 2.83
CA LEU A 708 -5.72 -30.93 2.49
C LEU A 708 -5.66 -32.45 2.25
N THR A 709 -4.54 -32.93 1.70
CA THR A 709 -4.36 -34.34 1.32
C THR A 709 -3.08 -34.90 1.95
N PRO A 710 -3.00 -36.20 2.28
CA PRO A 710 -1.74 -36.80 2.71
C PRO A 710 -0.65 -36.58 1.67
N GLY A 711 0.56 -36.27 2.12
CA GLY A 711 1.66 -35.87 1.26
C GLY A 711 2.98 -36.45 1.74
N TYR A 712 4.08 -35.96 1.19
CA TYR A 712 5.42 -36.35 1.60
C TYR A 712 6.40 -35.20 1.45
N ARG A 713 7.50 -35.27 2.21
CA ARG A 713 8.61 -34.34 2.11
C ARG A 713 9.46 -34.63 0.87
N LEU A 714 9.66 -33.64 0.00
CA LEU A 714 10.43 -33.81 -1.23
C LEU A 714 11.92 -34.10 -0.96
N ASP A 715 12.45 -33.69 0.20
CA ASP A 715 13.88 -33.84 0.52
C ASP A 715 14.27 -35.21 1.10
N ASN A 716 13.33 -35.94 1.71
CA ASN A 716 13.62 -37.22 2.35
C ASN A 716 12.50 -38.27 2.23
N LEU A 717 11.46 -37.98 1.44
CA LEU A 717 10.30 -38.84 1.20
C LEU A 717 9.52 -39.26 2.45
N THR A 718 9.67 -38.52 3.56
CA THR A 718 8.93 -38.82 4.80
C THR A 718 7.45 -38.46 4.61
N PRO A 719 6.50 -39.35 4.93
CA PRO A 719 5.07 -39.06 4.86
C PRO A 719 4.66 -37.93 5.79
N VAL A 720 3.71 -37.10 5.36
CA VAL A 720 3.09 -36.03 6.16
C VAL A 720 1.56 -36.18 6.09
N PRO A 721 0.86 -36.32 7.24
CA PRO A 721 -0.58 -36.53 7.23
C PRO A 721 -1.37 -35.28 6.82
N ALA A 722 -2.57 -35.47 6.29
CA ALA A 722 -3.51 -34.36 6.08
C ALA A 722 -3.88 -33.67 7.40
N GLY A 723 -4.24 -32.39 7.33
CA GLY A 723 -4.53 -31.53 8.49
C GLY A 723 -3.29 -30.90 9.13
N THR A 724 -2.09 -31.21 8.64
CA THR A 724 -0.85 -30.60 9.15
C THR A 724 -0.73 -29.15 8.68
N LEU A 725 -0.45 -28.22 9.60
CA LEU A 725 -0.15 -26.83 9.25
C LEU A 725 1.23 -26.73 8.58
N LEU A 726 1.36 -25.82 7.62
CA LEU A 726 2.60 -25.57 6.87
C LEU A 726 3.80 -25.30 7.80
N THR A 727 3.57 -24.58 8.90
CA THR A 727 4.59 -24.27 9.91
C THR A 727 5.04 -25.50 10.69
N ASP A 728 4.16 -26.48 10.86
CA ASP A 728 4.36 -27.66 11.69
C ASP A 728 4.91 -28.84 10.86
N ALA A 729 4.55 -28.90 9.58
CA ALA A 729 4.94 -29.94 8.63
C ALA A 729 6.47 -30.04 8.38
N LEU A 730 7.24 -29.09 8.91
CA LEU A 730 8.69 -29.00 8.72
C LEU A 730 9.52 -29.57 9.88
N ASN A 731 8.93 -30.19 10.91
CA ASN A 731 9.66 -30.73 12.08
C ASN A 731 10.58 -29.70 12.74
N GLY A 732 10.05 -28.51 13.10
CA GLY A 732 10.76 -27.52 13.91
C GLY A 732 11.74 -26.59 13.15
N GLY A 733 11.62 -26.45 11.83
CA GLY A 733 12.32 -25.41 11.08
C GLY A 733 11.53 -24.09 11.05
N PRO A 734 12.03 -22.96 11.60
CA PRO A 734 11.25 -21.72 11.83
C PRO A 734 10.97 -20.87 10.57
N ASN A 735 11.07 -21.41 9.35
CA ASN A 735 11.21 -20.58 8.14
C ASN A 735 10.12 -20.78 7.08
N ALA A 736 9.05 -21.55 7.35
CA ALA A 736 7.92 -21.59 6.43
C ALA A 736 7.10 -20.29 6.54
N VAL A 737 6.96 -19.57 5.43
CA VAL A 737 6.13 -18.37 5.36
C VAL A 737 4.98 -18.60 4.40
N ASN A 738 3.76 -18.33 4.86
CA ASN A 738 2.55 -18.34 4.05
C ASN A 738 2.20 -16.90 3.66
N PHE A 739 2.48 -16.52 2.41
CA PHE A 739 2.21 -15.15 1.96
C PHE A 739 0.72 -14.85 1.78
N ALA A 740 -0.17 -15.84 1.79
CA ALA A 740 -1.62 -15.58 1.77
C ALA A 740 -2.12 -15.04 3.10
N ALA A 741 -1.47 -15.43 4.20
CA ALA A 741 -1.71 -14.84 5.51
C ALA A 741 -1.04 -13.47 5.62
N GLU A 742 0.15 -13.27 5.03
CA GLU A 742 0.91 -12.02 5.22
C GLU A 742 0.49 -10.88 4.29
N VAL A 743 0.03 -11.18 3.07
CA VAL A 743 -0.22 -10.20 2.02
C VAL A 743 -1.67 -10.30 1.57
N HIS A 744 -2.48 -9.36 2.06
CA HIS A 744 -3.83 -9.15 1.58
C HIS A 744 -3.85 -7.98 0.60
N TRP A 745 -3.90 -8.27 -0.70
CA TRP A 745 -3.93 -7.23 -1.73
C TRP A 745 -5.21 -6.39 -1.59
N PRO A 746 -5.12 -5.07 -1.29
CA PRO A 746 -6.31 -4.28 -0.95
C PRO A 746 -7.23 -4.00 -2.14
N GLY A 747 -6.72 -4.08 -3.38
CA GLY A 747 -7.48 -3.88 -4.61
C GLY A 747 -8.26 -5.11 -5.08
N MET A 748 -9.02 -5.76 -4.18
CA MET A 748 -9.67 -7.06 -4.44
C MET A 748 -10.73 -7.08 -5.56
N ILE A 749 -11.14 -5.93 -6.12
CA ILE A 749 -12.08 -5.85 -7.25
C ILE A 749 -11.29 -5.72 -8.55
N GLY A 750 -10.78 -6.85 -9.06
CA GLY A 750 -9.98 -6.90 -10.29
C GLY A 750 -8.54 -6.47 -10.08
N VAL A 751 -7.58 -7.24 -10.59
CA VAL A 751 -6.16 -6.88 -10.47
C VAL A 751 -5.88 -5.66 -11.35
N ASN A 752 -5.60 -4.52 -10.74
CA ASN A 752 -5.08 -3.35 -11.44
C ASN A 752 -3.63 -3.60 -11.88
N CYS A 753 -3.44 -4.01 -13.14
CA CYS A 753 -2.12 -4.27 -13.70
C CYS A 753 -1.24 -3.00 -13.64
N ASN A 754 -1.85 -1.83 -13.85
CA ASN A 754 -1.16 -0.54 -13.80
C ASN A 754 -0.75 -0.10 -12.39
N ALA A 755 -1.16 -0.81 -11.33
CA ALA A 755 -0.62 -0.61 -10.00
C ALA A 755 0.90 -0.83 -9.95
N CYS A 756 1.43 -1.74 -10.79
CA CYS A 756 2.86 -2.04 -10.88
C CYS A 756 3.44 -1.77 -12.27
N HIS A 757 2.69 -2.08 -13.33
CA HIS A 757 3.19 -2.00 -14.70
C HIS A 757 3.28 -0.57 -15.22
N VAL A 758 4.33 -0.25 -15.97
CA VAL A 758 4.44 0.98 -16.75
C VAL A 758 4.10 0.74 -18.21
N ASP A 759 3.71 1.81 -18.92
CA ASP A 759 3.48 1.84 -20.37
C ASP A 759 2.55 0.72 -20.88
N ASN A 760 1.59 0.30 -20.04
CA ASN A 760 0.70 -0.84 -20.29
C ASN A 760 1.45 -2.12 -20.71
N SER A 761 2.66 -2.32 -20.18
CA SER A 761 3.54 -3.44 -20.56
C SER A 761 2.94 -4.83 -20.30
N TYR A 762 1.90 -4.93 -19.46
CA TYR A 762 1.15 -6.16 -19.23
C TYR A 762 0.33 -6.62 -20.45
N LYS A 763 0.06 -5.75 -21.43
CA LYS A 763 -0.71 -6.09 -22.63
C LYS A 763 0.03 -7.06 -23.56
N VAL A 764 1.35 -7.15 -23.47
CA VAL A 764 2.17 -8.05 -24.30
C VAL A 764 3.34 -8.61 -23.48
N ASP A 765 3.30 -9.91 -23.18
CA ASP A 765 4.44 -10.59 -22.55
C ASP A 765 5.53 -10.92 -23.58
N ARG A 766 6.70 -10.30 -23.42
CA ARG A 766 7.90 -10.48 -24.25
C ARG A 766 8.98 -11.32 -23.57
N GLY A 767 8.62 -12.11 -22.56
CA GLY A 767 9.51 -13.06 -21.89
C GLY A 767 10.13 -14.06 -22.86
N PRO A 768 11.46 -14.21 -22.91
CA PRO A 768 12.15 -15.14 -23.81
C PRO A 768 12.73 -16.38 -23.09
N ILE A 769 12.76 -16.39 -21.74
CA ILE A 769 13.33 -17.49 -20.94
C ILE A 769 12.29 -18.03 -19.96
N GLY A 770 12.22 -19.35 -19.89
CA GLY A 770 11.35 -20.10 -19.00
C GLY A 770 11.73 -19.93 -17.53
N ALA A 771 10.75 -20.04 -16.64
CA ALA A 771 10.95 -19.97 -15.21
C ALA A 771 11.32 -21.35 -14.67
N VAL A 772 12.51 -21.51 -14.10
CA VAL A 772 12.98 -22.81 -13.60
C VAL A 772 12.18 -23.25 -12.38
N VAL A 773 11.71 -24.50 -12.43
CA VAL A 773 10.90 -25.16 -11.38
C VAL A 773 11.50 -26.50 -10.93
N SER A 774 12.51 -27.01 -11.62
CA SER A 774 13.36 -28.10 -11.14
C SER A 774 14.71 -28.07 -11.82
N LYS A 775 15.79 -28.31 -11.06
CA LYS A 775 17.14 -28.52 -11.59
C LYS A 775 17.47 -29.99 -11.85
N LEU A 776 16.48 -30.86 -11.68
CA LEU A 776 16.55 -32.29 -11.96
C LEU A 776 15.67 -32.60 -13.17
N ASN A 777 16.10 -33.54 -14.02
CA ASN A 777 15.31 -33.99 -15.16
C ASN A 777 14.06 -34.79 -14.73
N ASP A 778 14.09 -35.38 -13.53
CA ASP A 778 12.91 -35.96 -12.85
C ASP A 778 12.81 -35.35 -11.44
N PRO A 779 11.72 -34.62 -11.13
CA PRO A 779 11.51 -34.06 -9.80
C PRO A 779 11.38 -35.12 -8.67
N ALA A 780 11.07 -36.38 -9.01
CA ALA A 780 10.90 -37.48 -8.06
C ALA A 780 12.19 -38.27 -7.74
N ASP A 781 13.26 -38.10 -8.53
CA ASP A 781 14.48 -38.93 -8.45
C ASP A 781 15.42 -38.52 -7.30
N GLY A 782 15.41 -37.25 -6.86
CA GLY A 782 16.23 -36.78 -5.72
C GLY A 782 17.76 -36.90 -5.90
N THR A 783 18.24 -37.52 -6.99
CA THR A 783 19.67 -37.71 -7.29
C THR A 783 20.19 -36.74 -8.36
N SER A 784 21.48 -36.40 -8.24
CA SER A 784 22.11 -35.13 -8.63
C SER A 784 22.74 -35.06 -10.03
N GLY A 785 22.18 -35.76 -11.02
CA GLY A 785 22.82 -35.90 -12.34
C GLY A 785 22.95 -34.64 -13.19
N ASN A 786 22.05 -33.65 -13.06
CA ASN A 786 21.96 -32.51 -14.01
C ASN A 786 21.91 -31.11 -13.38
N ARG A 787 22.45 -30.94 -12.15
CA ARG A 787 22.50 -29.61 -11.52
C ARG A 787 23.41 -28.61 -12.25
N ALA A 788 24.28 -29.07 -13.14
CA ALA A 788 25.32 -28.26 -13.76
C ALA A 788 24.92 -27.61 -15.10
N ASP A 789 24.01 -28.21 -15.90
CA ASP A 789 23.59 -27.66 -17.20
C ASP A 789 22.24 -26.92 -17.08
N PRO A 790 22.20 -25.57 -17.13
CA PRO A 790 20.97 -24.82 -17.09
C PRO A 790 20.02 -25.09 -18.26
N LYS A 791 20.53 -25.60 -19.38
CA LYS A 791 19.71 -25.92 -20.57
C LYS A 791 18.79 -27.12 -20.34
N SER A 792 19.15 -28.02 -19.44
CA SER A 792 18.39 -29.23 -19.15
C SER A 792 17.40 -29.07 -17.98
N TRP A 793 17.41 -27.94 -17.29
CA TRP A 793 16.50 -27.70 -16.17
C TRP A 793 15.05 -27.62 -16.64
N LEU A 794 14.13 -28.15 -15.85
CA LEU A 794 12.70 -28.11 -16.16
C LEU A 794 12.13 -26.73 -15.85
N VAL A 795 11.31 -26.23 -16.76
CA VAL A 795 10.79 -24.86 -16.71
C VAL A 795 9.28 -24.81 -16.93
N ILE A 796 8.68 -23.72 -16.46
CA ILE A 796 7.45 -23.20 -17.05
C ILE A 796 7.85 -22.28 -18.21
N THR A 797 7.25 -22.45 -19.39
CA THR A 797 7.57 -21.60 -20.54
C THR A 797 7.28 -20.11 -20.26
N PRO A 798 7.92 -19.18 -20.98
CA PRO A 798 8.01 -17.79 -20.55
C PRO A 798 6.66 -17.12 -20.28
N LYS A 799 5.69 -17.17 -21.20
CA LYS A 799 4.39 -16.50 -21.02
C LYS A 799 3.51 -17.28 -20.04
N ALA A 800 3.53 -18.60 -20.10
CA ALA A 800 2.86 -19.47 -19.14
C ALA A 800 3.28 -19.13 -17.70
N ALA A 801 4.56 -18.88 -17.44
CA ALA A 801 5.08 -18.56 -16.12
C ALA A 801 4.48 -17.27 -15.53
N THR A 802 4.12 -16.31 -16.39
CA THR A 802 3.48 -15.04 -15.99
C THR A 802 2.04 -15.27 -15.54
N CYS A 803 1.25 -15.99 -16.35
CA CYS A 803 -0.18 -16.16 -16.13
C CYS A 803 -0.46 -17.15 -15.00
N THR A 804 0.26 -18.27 -14.98
CA THR A 804 0.11 -19.33 -13.97
C THR A 804 0.72 -18.97 -12.61
N ALA A 805 1.23 -17.75 -12.45
CA ALA A 805 1.60 -17.23 -11.13
C ALA A 805 0.37 -16.84 -10.29
N CYS A 806 -0.75 -16.53 -10.97
CA CYS A 806 -2.06 -16.28 -10.36
C CYS A 806 -3.12 -17.29 -10.79
N HIS A 807 -3.02 -17.84 -12.01
CA HIS A 807 -3.96 -18.87 -12.52
C HIS A 807 -3.32 -20.27 -12.47
N ASP A 808 -3.22 -20.83 -11.27
CA ASP A 808 -2.48 -22.06 -10.98
C ASP A 808 -3.36 -23.30 -10.75
N SER A 809 -4.66 -23.21 -11.02
CA SER A 809 -5.57 -24.36 -10.97
C SER A 809 -5.22 -25.41 -12.02
N GLY A 810 -5.54 -26.68 -11.76
CA GLY A 810 -5.33 -27.75 -12.73
C GLY A 810 -6.00 -27.49 -14.09
N LYS A 811 -7.17 -26.81 -14.11
CA LYS A 811 -7.84 -26.39 -15.34
C LYS A 811 -7.08 -25.31 -16.10
N ALA A 812 -6.56 -24.30 -15.40
CA ALA A 812 -5.77 -23.23 -16.00
C ALA A 812 -4.44 -23.77 -16.56
N ILE A 813 -3.72 -24.58 -15.77
CA ILE A 813 -2.50 -25.25 -16.22
C ILE A 813 -2.78 -26.16 -17.42
N GLY A 814 -3.87 -26.92 -17.39
CA GLY A 814 -4.31 -27.76 -18.51
C GLY A 814 -4.59 -26.95 -19.78
N HIS A 815 -5.26 -25.79 -19.68
CA HIS A 815 -5.48 -24.88 -20.81
C HIS A 815 -4.18 -24.34 -21.39
N VAL A 816 -3.26 -23.89 -20.52
CA VAL A 816 -1.95 -23.37 -20.92
C VAL A 816 -1.14 -24.42 -21.68
N ALA A 817 -1.11 -25.66 -21.20
CA ALA A 817 -0.35 -26.74 -21.82
C ALA A 817 -0.99 -27.26 -23.13
N SER A 818 -2.33 -27.33 -23.21
CA SER A 818 -3.02 -27.93 -24.35
C SER A 818 -3.31 -26.95 -25.50
N PHE A 819 -3.77 -25.74 -25.17
CA PHE A 819 -4.15 -24.72 -26.17
C PHE A 819 -3.08 -23.65 -26.35
N GLY A 820 -2.27 -23.37 -25.33
CA GLY A 820 -1.22 -22.36 -25.43
C GLY A 820 0.03 -22.85 -26.17
N GLY A 821 0.18 -24.16 -26.38
CA GLY A 821 1.43 -24.78 -26.83
C GLY A 821 2.55 -24.72 -25.80
N ALA A 822 2.23 -24.33 -24.56
CA ALA A 822 3.18 -24.00 -23.50
C ALA A 822 3.58 -25.23 -22.65
N GLY A 823 4.61 -25.09 -21.84
CA GLY A 823 5.08 -26.12 -20.91
C GLY A 823 4.97 -25.69 -19.45
N PHE A 824 4.69 -26.64 -18.56
CA PHE A 824 4.63 -26.42 -17.11
C PHE A 824 5.40 -27.54 -16.39
N GLY A 825 6.70 -27.34 -16.21
CA GLY A 825 7.58 -28.30 -15.54
C GLY A 825 7.83 -29.61 -16.29
N ASN A 826 7.47 -29.67 -17.58
CA ASN A 826 7.61 -30.85 -18.43
C ASN A 826 8.53 -30.63 -19.65
N LEU A 827 9.06 -29.42 -19.81
CA LEU A 827 10.02 -29.06 -20.85
C LEU A 827 11.31 -28.60 -20.20
N THR A 828 12.44 -28.97 -20.80
CA THR A 828 13.75 -28.40 -20.49
C THR A 828 13.84 -26.95 -20.96
N GLN A 829 14.80 -26.20 -20.43
CA GLN A 829 15.04 -24.81 -20.84
C GLN A 829 15.34 -24.67 -22.33
N VAL A 830 16.06 -25.64 -22.94
CA VAL A 830 16.35 -25.64 -24.38
C VAL A 830 15.12 -25.98 -25.22
N GLU A 831 14.28 -26.91 -24.78
CA GLU A 831 13.00 -27.19 -25.44
C GLU A 831 12.09 -25.97 -25.38
N SER A 832 12.03 -25.29 -24.23
CA SER A 832 11.28 -24.05 -24.03
C SER A 832 11.68 -22.93 -25.00
N TRP A 833 12.92 -22.86 -25.47
CA TRP A 833 13.33 -21.85 -26.45
C TRP A 833 12.76 -22.11 -27.84
N ASN A 834 12.46 -23.37 -28.16
CA ASN A 834 11.88 -23.78 -29.42
C ASN A 834 10.34 -23.86 -29.36
N THR A 835 9.76 -23.62 -28.18
CA THR A 835 8.31 -23.62 -27.97
C THR A 835 7.69 -22.29 -28.41
N ILE A 836 6.69 -22.36 -29.29
CA ILE A 836 5.90 -21.19 -29.70
C ILE A 836 4.62 -21.16 -28.85
N GLU A 837 4.55 -20.19 -27.95
CA GLU A 837 3.35 -19.94 -27.15
C GLU A 837 2.35 -19.06 -27.91
N ILE A 838 1.19 -19.61 -28.26
CA ILE A 838 0.14 -18.92 -29.05
C ILE A 838 -0.82 -18.07 -28.19
N CYS A 839 -0.40 -17.68 -26.99
CA CYS A 839 -1.23 -16.92 -26.06
C CYS A 839 -1.70 -15.56 -26.64
N ALA A 840 -0.85 -14.92 -27.45
CA ALA A 840 -1.09 -13.57 -27.97
C ALA A 840 -2.31 -13.50 -28.90
N ASP A 841 -2.62 -14.58 -29.62
CA ASP A 841 -3.74 -14.63 -30.57
C ASP A 841 -5.09 -14.41 -29.88
N CYS A 842 -5.19 -14.80 -28.61
CA CYS A 842 -6.40 -14.65 -27.81
C CYS A 842 -6.30 -13.52 -26.77
N HIS A 843 -5.12 -13.32 -26.18
CA HIS A 843 -4.94 -12.50 -24.98
C HIS A 843 -4.23 -11.17 -25.20
N SER A 844 -3.71 -10.89 -26.40
CA SER A 844 -3.23 -9.53 -26.74
C SER A 844 -4.40 -8.55 -26.86
N SER A 845 -4.13 -7.25 -26.67
CA SER A 845 -5.15 -6.20 -26.81
C SER A 845 -5.83 -6.26 -28.19
N GLY A 846 -7.18 -6.26 -28.19
CA GLY A 846 -7.99 -6.48 -29.40
C GLY A 846 -8.25 -7.95 -29.77
N GLY A 847 -7.66 -8.91 -29.05
CA GLY A 847 -7.96 -10.33 -29.15
C GLY A 847 -9.32 -10.73 -28.55
N ILE A 848 -9.59 -12.03 -28.49
CA ILE A 848 -10.87 -12.59 -28.01
C ILE A 848 -11.09 -12.33 -26.51
N LYS A 849 -10.04 -12.49 -25.71
CA LYS A 849 -10.04 -12.30 -24.25
C LYS A 849 -8.79 -11.53 -23.84
N PRO A 850 -8.69 -10.26 -24.27
CA PRO A 850 -7.47 -9.49 -24.12
C PRO A 850 -7.25 -9.19 -22.63
N VAL A 851 -5.99 -9.21 -22.18
CA VAL A 851 -5.62 -9.08 -20.75
C VAL A 851 -6.21 -7.81 -20.14
N ASP A 852 -6.24 -6.71 -20.88
CA ASP A 852 -6.80 -5.44 -20.44
C ASP A 852 -8.31 -5.51 -20.21
N ALA A 853 -9.08 -6.10 -21.13
CA ALA A 853 -10.52 -6.23 -20.94
C ALA A 853 -10.91 -7.18 -19.80
N VAL A 854 -10.23 -8.34 -19.69
CA VAL A 854 -10.61 -9.36 -18.68
C VAL A 854 -10.22 -8.98 -17.25
N HIS A 855 -9.24 -8.09 -17.08
CA HIS A 855 -8.86 -7.53 -15.77
C HIS A 855 -9.50 -6.16 -15.49
N GLY A 856 -10.51 -5.76 -16.27
CA GLY A 856 -11.22 -4.48 -16.05
C GLY A 856 -10.34 -3.24 -16.23
N GLN A 857 -9.21 -3.36 -16.93
CA GLN A 857 -8.30 -2.27 -17.27
C GLN A 857 -8.83 -1.57 -18.52
N ARG A 858 -9.81 -0.68 -18.36
CA ARG A 858 -10.38 0.12 -19.46
C ARG A 858 -9.69 1.46 -19.59
#